data_AF-A0A8J8SG85-F1
#
_entry.id   AF-A0A8J8SG85-F1
#
_cell.length_a   1.000
_cell.length_b   1.000
_cell.length_c   1.000
_cell.angle_alpha   90.00
_cell.angle_beta   90.00
_cell.angle_gamma   90.00
#
_symmetry.space_group_name_H-M   'P 1'
#
loop_
_entity.id
_entity.type
_entity.pdbx_description
1 polymer ?
#
loop_
_entity_poly.entity_id
_entity_poly.type
_entity_poly.pdbx_seq_one_letter_code
_entity_poly.pdbx_strand_id
1 'polypeptide(L)'
;MNCFKAWSTHAAKSLSHFYTSDLFTDYPPGYIYILWCIGKLKDMFGLSSDATALLYLIKMPAVLADVISVYILYWVASRHMHTRRALGLAVLYAMNPAVLVNSAIWGQVDAIFTLMLVVSLYEMYQHRFRRGTVWYVLAVLFKPQALIIAPLYLFIFIDKRSWRCLWQSLVIGLAVFVLLILPFSMGQHPLWIVDQYLNTLGSYPYASLNAWNLFTLFGGNWAPIQDTFVWLSYEIWGYVFLIGAVTVSCIMYVKQRDRVKIFYIAAFIYLAFFVTGIKMHERYLFPVLILTLFSYIYTHKKAYYHIFCVLSVTHFINVAFVLYLGSYMGGILYIISAVHVIVWIGFMMMIYPQKWHGIYAVMLKLSEGVKKIGHSRQLTTVALNKPMASNKQPTSSKQSKMTVQDWVIVICIMLVYGCVAFFNLGDRTAPQTFYRTHHDNGAFYLDFGEVAYIDSMTCYTGADIGGTLHIQLSMDGEEWTGVGDMTHNSVFLWQKIQIGKEARYVKCLPRGLSVIGEVAFFGKNSPIPLTIHQVVAMEQHYQEEVINVKDEQNMAVAIPSYKNSSYFDEIYFARSGYEYLNHKPIYEYTHPPLGKLLISVGIALFDMTPFGWRFAGTVIGIFMVGIMYLLGKGLFGQTKYAVLAALIMALDGVHFVQTRIATVDGFLVCFIMLMYYFMYRYTQQLKYSTSLTHTLKPLFLSGFFFGLGVATKWSALYAGIGLAIIYFYVLMKKNCMLNASHKKAKGFFIQWILWACGCFIIIPATVYVLTYVPQLQIEGSRIRHLWDVLRLQKDMFHYHQQLVSHHPFASEPWTWPWLIKPVWYYMGRYGLAEGTKSSIVLMGNPIIWWSGIVAAGYTLYDTIRTKRKVGMFLLVAFFAQYVPCFFIPRQMFLYHYFPSLVFIMLMIVYGFSRLEEKSWGSRKTNLVMMIYGVIILITFVLFYPILSGSTFTQAFAEVWLRWMDTWIFI
;
A
#
# COMPACT_ATOMS: atom_id res chain seq x y z
N MET A 1 2.73 29.11 -0.79
CA MET A 1 1.74 30.05 -0.19
C MET A 1 2.43 31.22 0.49
N ASN A 2 3.48 30.99 1.30
CA ASN A 2 4.26 32.07 1.91
C ASN A 2 4.80 33.09 0.90
N CYS A 3 5.27 32.63 -0.28
CA CYS A 3 5.68 33.53 -1.37
C CYS A 3 4.55 34.48 -1.79
N PHE A 4 3.32 33.99 -2.02
CA PHE A 4 2.19 34.84 -2.40
C PHE A 4 1.81 35.87 -1.32
N LYS A 5 1.90 35.50 -0.03
CA LYS A 5 1.71 36.44 1.08
C LYS A 5 2.77 37.55 1.05
N ALA A 6 4.04 37.18 0.93
CA ALA A 6 5.15 38.12 0.86
C ALA A 6 5.02 39.06 -0.35
N TRP A 7 4.74 38.49 -1.53
CA TRP A 7 4.55 39.24 -2.77
C TRP A 7 3.35 40.19 -2.71
N SER A 8 2.22 39.79 -2.11
CA SER A 8 1.07 40.69 -1.94
C SER A 8 1.40 41.92 -1.10
N THR A 9 2.16 41.72 -0.02
CA THR A 9 2.58 42.82 0.85
C THR A 9 3.61 43.72 0.15
N HIS A 10 4.52 43.13 -0.62
CA HIS A 10 5.53 43.90 -1.34
C HIS A 10 4.92 44.69 -2.51
N ALA A 11 4.06 44.05 -3.31
CA ALA A 11 3.35 44.71 -4.41
C ALA A 11 2.54 45.90 -3.92
N ALA A 12 1.81 45.78 -2.80
CA ALA A 12 1.02 46.86 -2.23
C ALA A 12 1.83 48.11 -1.86
N LYS A 13 3.12 47.98 -1.55
CA LYS A 13 4.01 49.12 -1.31
C LYS A 13 4.36 49.84 -2.61
N SER A 14 4.80 49.10 -3.62
CA SER A 14 5.10 49.66 -4.94
C SER A 14 5.09 48.58 -6.03
N LEU A 15 4.42 48.87 -7.14
CA LEU A 15 4.50 48.06 -8.37
C LEU A 15 5.79 48.34 -9.14
N SER A 16 6.27 49.59 -9.15
CA SER A 16 7.44 50.01 -9.93
C SER A 16 8.74 49.35 -9.45
N HIS A 17 8.85 49.08 -8.15
CA HIS A 17 10.03 48.46 -7.55
C HIS A 17 9.88 46.96 -7.29
N PHE A 18 8.79 46.33 -7.73
CA PHE A 18 8.49 44.94 -7.38
C PHE A 18 9.58 43.98 -7.87
N TYR A 19 9.99 44.11 -9.15
CA TYR A 19 11.00 43.26 -9.79
C TYR A 19 12.44 43.78 -9.65
N THR A 20 12.66 44.91 -8.98
CA THR A 20 14.01 45.43 -8.66
C THR A 20 14.44 45.12 -7.23
N SER A 21 13.56 44.51 -6.43
CA SER A 21 13.86 44.09 -5.07
C SER A 21 14.62 42.74 -5.02
N ASP A 22 15.38 42.48 -3.96
CA ASP A 22 16.07 41.18 -3.72
C ASP A 22 15.10 40.00 -3.44
N LEU A 23 13.80 40.20 -3.68
CA LEU A 23 12.74 39.23 -3.42
C LEU A 23 12.69 38.21 -4.58
N PHE A 24 12.74 36.92 -4.24
CA PHE A 24 12.50 35.86 -5.23
C PHE A 24 11.11 36.02 -5.87
N THR A 25 11.05 36.13 -7.21
CA THR A 25 9.82 36.22 -7.99
C THR A 25 9.92 35.42 -9.29
N ASP A 26 8.99 34.49 -9.51
CA ASP A 26 8.91 33.62 -10.68
C ASP A 26 7.56 33.72 -11.43
N TYR A 27 6.78 34.77 -11.13
CA TYR A 27 5.50 35.06 -11.80
C TYR A 27 5.58 36.33 -12.65
N PRO A 28 4.90 36.37 -13.82
CA PRO A 28 4.82 37.57 -14.61
C PRO A 28 3.81 38.59 -14.04
N PRO A 29 3.85 39.84 -14.55
CA PRO A 29 3.12 40.98 -13.96
C PRO A 29 1.61 40.80 -13.80
N GLY A 30 0.96 39.98 -14.65
CA GLY A 30 -0.49 39.80 -14.63
C GLY A 30 -1.02 39.32 -13.28
N TYR A 31 -0.37 38.31 -12.68
CA TYR A 31 -0.79 37.82 -11.37
C TYR A 31 -0.40 38.78 -10.23
N ILE A 32 0.65 39.58 -10.41
CA ILE A 32 1.08 40.55 -9.41
C ILE A 32 0.04 41.65 -9.19
N TYR A 33 -0.73 42.04 -10.20
CA TYR A 33 -1.87 42.94 -10.02
C TYR A 33 -2.93 42.38 -9.06
N ILE A 34 -3.21 41.06 -9.10
CA ILE A 34 -4.15 40.44 -8.16
C ILE A 34 -3.58 40.50 -6.74
N LEU A 35 -2.30 40.19 -6.59
CA LEU A 35 -1.62 40.24 -5.29
C LEU A 35 -1.52 41.67 -4.75
N TRP A 36 -1.34 42.67 -5.61
CA TRP A 36 -1.39 44.09 -5.27
C TRP A 36 -2.74 44.49 -4.68
N CYS A 37 -3.85 44.13 -5.36
CA CYS A 37 -5.20 44.36 -4.84
C CYS A 37 -5.41 43.70 -3.46
N ILE A 38 -4.97 42.44 -3.31
CA ILE A 38 -5.07 41.71 -2.04
C ILE A 38 -4.25 42.38 -0.94
N GLY A 39 -3.03 42.84 -1.25
CA GLY A 39 -2.19 43.56 -0.30
C GLY A 39 -2.79 44.90 0.12
N LYS A 40 -3.42 45.64 -0.81
CA LYS A 40 -4.17 46.86 -0.47
C LYS A 40 -5.38 46.58 0.44
N LEU A 41 -6.11 45.48 0.19
CA LEU A 41 -7.20 45.04 1.07
C LEU A 41 -6.69 44.65 2.46
N LYS A 42 -5.57 43.94 2.52
CA LYS A 42 -4.90 43.59 3.78
C LYS A 42 -4.58 44.84 4.61
N ASP A 43 -3.96 45.85 3.98
CA ASP A 43 -3.61 47.11 4.63
C ASP A 43 -4.87 47.88 5.08
N MET A 44 -5.90 47.93 4.23
CA MET A 44 -7.17 48.60 4.53
C MET A 44 -7.91 48.00 5.73
N PHE A 45 -7.86 46.67 5.90
CA PHE A 45 -8.50 45.96 7.01
C PHE A 45 -7.56 45.72 8.21
N GLY A 46 -6.33 46.23 8.18
CA GLY A 46 -5.35 46.04 9.26
C GLY A 46 -5.00 44.57 9.52
N LEU A 47 -5.04 43.71 8.49
CA LEU A 47 -4.79 42.27 8.65
C LEU A 47 -3.29 41.98 8.85
N SER A 48 -2.96 41.17 9.85
CA SER A 48 -1.59 40.68 10.02
C SER A 48 -1.17 39.75 8.88
N SER A 49 0.13 39.66 8.59
CA SER A 49 0.66 38.80 7.51
C SER A 49 0.40 37.30 7.75
N ASP A 50 0.20 36.90 9.00
CA ASP A 50 -0.10 35.52 9.39
C ASP A 50 -1.60 35.25 9.55
N ALA A 51 -2.45 36.26 9.42
CA ALA A 51 -3.88 36.11 9.54
C ALA A 51 -4.43 35.05 8.58
N THR A 52 -5.27 34.16 9.10
CA THR A 52 -6.01 33.16 8.31
C THR A 52 -6.90 33.84 7.26
N ALA A 53 -7.42 35.03 7.56
CA ALA A 53 -8.18 35.85 6.61
C ALA A 53 -7.37 36.19 5.35
N LEU A 54 -6.10 36.58 5.49
CA LEU A 54 -5.23 36.87 4.34
C LEU A 54 -4.97 35.61 3.50
N LEU A 55 -4.82 34.45 4.15
CA LEU A 55 -4.70 33.17 3.44
C LEU A 55 -5.94 32.89 2.58
N TYR A 56 -7.14 33.14 3.09
CA TYR A 56 -8.36 32.98 2.29
C TYR A 56 -8.41 33.97 1.14
N LEU A 57 -8.11 35.26 1.37
CA LEU A 57 -8.07 36.28 0.31
C LEU A 57 -7.12 35.90 -0.85
N ILE A 58 -5.97 35.28 -0.56
CA ILE A 58 -5.03 34.82 -1.59
C ILE A 58 -5.58 33.65 -2.41
N LYS A 59 -6.38 32.77 -1.80
CA LYS A 59 -6.98 31.62 -2.49
C LYS A 59 -8.21 32.00 -3.32
N MET A 60 -8.94 33.04 -2.92
CA MET A 60 -10.20 33.44 -3.54
C MET A 60 -10.14 33.63 -5.06
N PRO A 61 -9.13 34.29 -5.66
CA PRO A 61 -9.07 34.47 -7.11
C PRO A 61 -9.09 33.16 -7.91
N ALA A 62 -8.38 32.13 -7.44
CA ALA A 62 -8.38 30.82 -8.09
C ALA A 62 -9.74 30.12 -7.97
N VAL A 63 -10.37 30.19 -6.79
CA VAL A 63 -11.72 29.64 -6.56
C VAL A 63 -12.77 30.34 -7.43
N LEU A 64 -12.69 31.67 -7.54
CA LEU A 64 -13.57 32.44 -8.42
C LEU A 64 -13.38 32.07 -9.90
N ALA A 65 -12.14 31.84 -10.33
CA ALA A 65 -11.86 31.39 -11.69
C ALA A 65 -12.49 30.01 -11.98
N ASP A 66 -12.50 29.09 -11.01
CA ASP A 66 -13.20 27.81 -11.14
C ASP A 66 -14.72 27.99 -11.23
N VAL A 67 -15.31 28.84 -10.39
CA VAL A 67 -16.76 29.14 -10.44
C VAL A 67 -17.15 29.71 -11.79
N ILE A 68 -16.36 30.63 -12.34
CA ILE A 68 -16.60 31.20 -13.67
C ILE A 68 -16.41 30.11 -14.74
N SER A 69 -15.39 29.25 -14.61
CA SER A 69 -15.16 28.13 -15.53
C SER A 69 -16.33 27.15 -15.54
N VAL A 70 -16.91 26.84 -14.38
CA VAL A 70 -18.14 26.02 -14.24
C VAL A 70 -19.32 26.67 -14.95
N TYR A 71 -19.52 27.98 -14.76
CA TYR A 71 -20.58 28.72 -15.43
C TYR A 71 -20.41 28.71 -16.95
N ILE A 72 -19.21 29.01 -17.46
CA ILE A 72 -18.92 28.98 -18.90
C ILE A 72 -19.13 27.57 -19.46
N LEU A 73 -18.66 26.54 -18.75
CA LEU A 73 -18.84 25.15 -19.17
C LEU A 73 -20.33 24.79 -19.27
N TYR A 74 -21.14 25.17 -18.28
CA TYR A 74 -22.60 25.00 -18.31
C TYR A 74 -23.23 25.76 -19.47
N TRP A 75 -22.88 27.03 -19.65
CA TRP A 75 -23.40 27.89 -20.70
C TRP A 75 -23.11 27.33 -22.09
N VAL A 76 -21.87 26.92 -22.36
CA VAL A 76 -21.50 26.28 -23.63
C VAL A 76 -22.20 24.93 -23.79
N ALA A 77 -22.22 24.08 -22.76
CA ALA A 77 -22.85 22.76 -22.83
C ALA A 77 -24.36 22.86 -23.07
N SER A 78 -25.06 23.79 -22.42
CA SER A 78 -26.52 23.97 -22.56
C SER A 78 -26.96 24.30 -23.99
N ARG A 79 -26.07 24.87 -24.80
CA ARG A 79 -26.29 25.15 -26.22
C ARG A 79 -26.11 23.93 -27.14
N HIS A 80 -25.46 22.87 -26.66
CA HIS A 80 -25.09 21.70 -27.47
C HIS A 80 -25.70 20.39 -26.96
N MET A 81 -26.26 20.37 -25.74
CA MET A 81 -26.88 19.19 -25.17
C MET A 81 -28.00 19.55 -24.19
N HIS A 82 -28.87 18.58 -23.93
CA HIS A 82 -29.97 18.71 -22.98
C HIS A 82 -29.51 19.22 -21.61
N THR A 83 -30.28 20.14 -21.01
CA THR A 83 -29.96 20.88 -19.77
C THR A 83 -29.44 19.99 -18.64
N ARG A 84 -30.06 18.82 -18.43
CA ARG A 84 -29.60 17.84 -17.42
C ARG A 84 -28.16 17.33 -17.64
N ARG A 85 -27.75 17.12 -18.90
CA ARG A 85 -26.38 16.68 -19.23
C ARG A 85 -25.40 17.84 -19.11
N ALA A 86 -25.81 19.04 -19.54
CA ALA A 86 -25.01 20.26 -19.37
C ALA A 86 -24.74 20.55 -17.89
N LEU A 87 -25.78 20.47 -17.04
CA LEU A 87 -25.65 20.59 -15.59
C LEU A 87 -24.76 19.48 -15.01
N GLY A 88 -24.93 18.24 -15.49
CA GLY A 88 -24.08 17.12 -15.08
C GLY A 88 -22.59 17.37 -15.35
N LEU A 89 -22.22 17.93 -16.51
CA LEU A 89 -20.82 18.29 -16.82
C LEU A 89 -20.31 19.43 -15.94
N ALA A 90 -21.14 20.44 -15.69
CA ALA A 90 -20.78 21.56 -14.82
C ALA A 90 -20.52 21.10 -13.38
N VAL A 91 -21.42 20.28 -12.83
CA VAL A 91 -21.26 19.67 -11.49
C VAL A 91 -20.04 18.75 -11.45
N LEU A 92 -19.80 17.98 -12.51
CA LEU A 92 -18.65 17.09 -12.60
C LEU A 92 -17.31 17.86 -12.56
N TYR A 93 -17.24 19.03 -13.18
CA TYR A 93 -16.05 19.89 -13.10
C TYR A 93 -15.95 20.59 -11.75
N ALA A 94 -17.06 21.14 -11.24
CA ALA A 94 -17.10 21.81 -9.94
C ALA A 94 -16.68 20.91 -8.77
N MET A 95 -17.11 19.64 -8.80
CA MET A 95 -16.82 18.64 -7.77
C MET A 95 -15.60 17.77 -8.12
N ASN A 96 -14.81 18.17 -9.12
CA ASN A 96 -13.63 17.42 -9.51
C ASN A 96 -12.56 17.55 -8.41
N PRO A 97 -12.09 16.42 -7.82
CA PRO A 97 -11.13 16.47 -6.73
C PRO A 97 -9.81 17.12 -7.15
N ALA A 98 -9.37 16.98 -8.40
CA ALA A 98 -8.15 17.62 -8.87
C ALA A 98 -8.28 19.15 -8.96
N VAL A 99 -9.45 19.63 -9.36
CA VAL A 99 -9.75 21.07 -9.43
C VAL A 99 -9.79 21.67 -8.03
N LEU A 100 -10.55 21.04 -7.13
CA LEU A 100 -10.69 21.48 -5.74
C LEU A 100 -9.36 21.49 -4.99
N VAL A 101 -8.52 20.46 -5.18
CA VAL A 101 -7.24 20.38 -4.49
C VAL A 101 -6.26 21.43 -4.98
N ASN A 102 -6.20 21.69 -6.29
CA ASN A 102 -5.28 22.69 -6.83
C ASN A 102 -5.68 24.12 -6.42
N SER A 103 -6.96 24.48 -6.58
CA SER A 103 -7.43 25.85 -6.34
C SER A 103 -7.82 26.11 -4.88
N ALA A 104 -8.80 25.38 -4.32
CA ALA A 104 -9.35 25.69 -3.00
C ALA A 104 -8.45 25.23 -1.84
N ILE A 105 -7.89 24.02 -1.95
CA ILE A 105 -7.04 23.45 -0.89
C ILE A 105 -5.62 24.01 -0.96
N TRP A 106 -4.97 23.94 -2.13
CA TRP A 106 -3.58 24.41 -2.26
C TRP A 106 -3.52 25.94 -2.46
N GLY A 107 -4.40 26.51 -3.28
CA GLY A 107 -4.34 27.95 -3.63
C GLY A 107 -3.42 28.23 -4.81
N GLN A 108 -3.24 27.27 -5.71
CA GLN A 108 -2.50 27.47 -6.95
C GLN A 108 -3.33 28.24 -7.97
N VAL A 109 -2.64 28.95 -8.86
CA VAL A 109 -3.27 29.91 -9.78
C VAL A 109 -3.60 29.32 -11.15
N ASP A 110 -3.47 28.01 -11.33
CA ASP A 110 -3.67 27.36 -12.64
C ASP A 110 -5.07 27.59 -13.20
N ALA A 111 -6.08 27.68 -12.33
CA ALA A 111 -7.46 28.00 -12.69
C ALA A 111 -7.59 29.34 -13.43
N ILE A 112 -6.80 30.35 -13.05
CA ILE A 112 -6.93 31.71 -13.57
C ILE A 112 -6.46 31.78 -15.03
N PHE A 113 -5.25 31.30 -15.33
CA PHE A 113 -4.76 31.31 -16.70
C PHE A 113 -5.51 30.30 -17.58
N THR A 114 -5.94 29.17 -17.01
CA THR A 114 -6.75 28.18 -17.73
C THR A 114 -8.09 28.77 -18.17
N LEU A 115 -8.75 29.54 -17.31
CA LEU A 115 -9.98 30.28 -17.67
C LEU A 115 -9.73 31.22 -18.86
N MET A 116 -8.69 32.05 -18.78
CA MET A 116 -8.33 32.99 -19.85
C MET A 116 -8.02 32.26 -21.16
N LEU A 117 -7.30 31.14 -21.08
CA LEU A 117 -6.99 30.27 -22.21
C LEU A 117 -8.25 29.69 -22.87
N VAL A 118 -9.20 29.18 -22.07
CA VAL A 118 -10.46 28.63 -22.58
C VAL A 118 -11.31 29.70 -23.25
N VAL A 119 -11.43 30.88 -22.63
CA VAL A 119 -12.14 32.03 -23.22
C VAL A 119 -11.47 32.44 -24.52
N SER A 120 -10.13 32.51 -24.56
CA SER A 120 -9.37 32.83 -25.75
C SER A 120 -9.64 31.83 -26.88
N LEU A 121 -9.54 30.53 -26.63
CA LEU A 121 -9.82 29.49 -27.63
C LEU A 121 -11.27 29.50 -28.08
N TYR A 122 -12.21 29.81 -27.19
CA TYR A 122 -13.61 29.98 -27.54
C TYR A 122 -13.83 31.19 -28.48
N GLU A 123 -13.16 32.33 -28.23
CA GLU A 123 -13.20 33.49 -29.13
C GLU A 123 -12.57 33.17 -30.51
N MET A 124 -11.46 32.42 -30.53
CA MET A 124 -10.81 31.94 -31.76
C MET A 124 -11.73 31.00 -32.55
N TYR A 125 -12.43 30.10 -31.86
CA TYR A 125 -13.45 29.22 -32.45
C TYR A 125 -14.59 30.01 -33.09
N GLN A 126 -14.97 31.15 -32.50
CA GLN A 126 -15.98 32.08 -33.01
C GLN A 126 -15.44 33.08 -34.05
N HIS A 127 -14.19 32.93 -34.55
CA HIS A 127 -13.51 33.84 -35.49
C HIS A 127 -13.34 35.28 -34.99
N ARG A 128 -13.44 35.50 -33.68
CA ARG A 128 -13.23 36.80 -33.05
C ARG A 128 -11.75 36.96 -32.66
N PHE A 129 -10.87 36.84 -33.67
CA PHE A 129 -9.42 36.69 -33.49
C PHE A 129 -8.81 37.77 -32.58
N ARG A 130 -9.16 39.04 -32.80
CA ARG A 130 -8.67 40.18 -32.01
C ARG A 130 -8.97 40.02 -30.52
N ARG A 131 -10.20 39.62 -30.16
CA ARG A 131 -10.61 39.40 -28.76
C ARG A 131 -9.93 38.16 -28.19
N GLY A 132 -9.83 37.09 -28.97
CA GLY A 132 -9.09 35.89 -28.60
C GLY A 132 -7.66 36.21 -28.23
N THR A 133 -6.95 36.99 -29.04
CA THR A 133 -5.56 37.35 -28.78
C THR A 133 -5.38 38.19 -27.51
N VAL A 134 -6.32 39.10 -27.18
CA VAL A 134 -6.28 39.83 -25.90
C VAL A 134 -6.32 38.85 -24.71
N TRP A 135 -7.27 37.90 -24.72
CA TRP A 135 -7.35 36.87 -23.66
C TRP A 135 -6.12 35.96 -23.62
N TYR A 136 -5.52 35.67 -24.77
CA TYR A 136 -4.29 34.87 -24.84
C TYR A 136 -3.09 35.61 -24.22
N VAL A 137 -2.92 36.89 -24.54
CA VAL A 137 -1.87 37.75 -23.97
C VAL A 137 -2.03 37.89 -22.46
N LEU A 138 -3.27 38.04 -21.98
CA LEU A 138 -3.57 38.00 -20.55
C LEU A 138 -3.15 36.65 -19.93
N ALA A 139 -3.48 35.52 -20.57
CA ALA A 139 -3.06 34.21 -20.07
C ALA A 139 -1.53 34.09 -19.95
N VAL A 140 -0.78 34.61 -20.93
CA VAL A 140 0.70 34.65 -20.92
C VAL A 140 1.23 35.51 -19.76
N LEU A 141 0.68 36.71 -19.56
CA LEU A 141 1.04 37.60 -18.46
C LEU A 141 0.71 37.05 -17.07
N PHE A 142 -0.24 36.12 -16.97
CA PHE A 142 -0.55 35.43 -15.73
C PHE A 142 0.34 34.21 -15.52
N LYS A 143 0.67 33.48 -16.59
CA LYS A 143 1.51 32.30 -16.51
C LYS A 143 2.24 32.01 -17.83
N PRO A 144 3.57 31.84 -17.81
CA PRO A 144 4.34 31.50 -19.03
C PRO A 144 3.88 30.22 -19.72
N GLN A 145 3.25 29.32 -18.97
CA GLN A 145 2.66 28.07 -19.47
C GLN A 145 1.67 28.28 -20.61
N ALA A 146 1.02 29.45 -20.70
CA ALA A 146 0.15 29.76 -21.83
C ALA A 146 0.91 29.75 -23.17
N LEU A 147 2.23 29.98 -23.20
CA LEU A 147 3.04 29.95 -24.43
C LEU A 147 3.07 28.57 -25.10
N ILE A 148 2.78 27.49 -24.36
CA ILE A 148 2.75 26.10 -24.87
C ILE A 148 1.82 25.97 -26.08
N ILE A 149 0.72 26.73 -26.12
CA ILE A 149 -0.28 26.67 -27.20
C ILE A 149 0.01 27.64 -28.35
N ALA A 150 1.06 28.45 -28.31
CA ALA A 150 1.40 29.42 -29.36
C ALA A 150 1.40 28.82 -30.79
N PRO A 151 1.94 27.59 -31.03
CA PRO A 151 1.90 26.98 -32.35
C PRO A 151 0.48 26.79 -32.90
N LEU A 152 -0.50 26.48 -32.03
CA LEU A 152 -1.89 26.32 -32.45
C LEU A 152 -2.50 27.62 -32.97
N TYR A 153 -2.17 28.77 -32.36
CA TYR A 153 -2.64 30.07 -32.85
C TYR A 153 -2.09 30.36 -34.23
N LEU A 154 -0.81 30.08 -34.46
CA LEU A 154 -0.18 30.20 -35.76
C LEU A 154 -0.90 29.31 -36.81
N PHE A 155 -1.20 28.06 -36.48
CA PHE A 155 -1.95 27.15 -37.36
C PHE A 155 -3.33 27.71 -37.71
N ILE A 156 -4.04 28.31 -36.75
CA ILE A 156 -5.36 28.92 -36.97
C ILE A 156 -5.27 30.09 -37.96
N PHE A 157 -4.32 31.00 -37.78
CA PHE A 157 -4.16 32.15 -38.68
C PHE A 157 -3.74 31.75 -40.10
N ILE A 158 -2.83 30.78 -40.23
CA ILE A 158 -2.38 30.24 -41.52
C ILE A 158 -3.55 29.57 -42.27
N ASP A 159 -4.30 28.68 -41.60
CA ASP A 159 -5.43 27.97 -42.19
C ASP A 159 -6.55 28.90 -42.67
N LYS A 160 -6.77 30.00 -41.94
CA LYS A 160 -7.79 31.00 -42.31
C LYS A 160 -7.31 32.03 -43.31
N ARG A 161 -6.04 31.97 -43.75
CA ARG A 161 -5.38 32.95 -44.65
C ARG A 161 -5.66 34.41 -44.24
N SER A 162 -5.82 34.64 -42.93
CA SER A 162 -6.35 35.90 -42.40
C SER A 162 -5.21 36.83 -41.98
N TRP A 163 -4.28 37.12 -42.90
CA TRP A 163 -3.03 37.85 -42.62
C TRP A 163 -3.25 39.24 -42.03
N ARG A 164 -4.29 39.96 -42.50
CA ARG A 164 -4.69 41.25 -41.90
C ARG A 164 -5.13 41.09 -40.44
N CYS A 165 -5.89 40.04 -40.13
CA CYS A 165 -6.31 39.77 -38.76
C CYS A 165 -5.13 39.32 -37.89
N LEU A 166 -4.18 38.56 -38.44
CA LEU A 166 -2.95 38.19 -37.74
C LEU A 166 -2.16 39.45 -37.35
N TRP A 167 -1.90 40.36 -38.30
CA TRP A 167 -1.17 41.60 -38.03
C TRP A 167 -1.88 42.47 -36.99
N GLN A 168 -3.20 42.68 -37.14
CA GLN A 168 -3.99 43.41 -36.14
C GLN A 168 -3.93 42.76 -34.76
N SER A 169 -3.97 41.42 -34.71
CA SER A 169 -3.90 40.67 -33.45
C SER A 169 -2.53 40.78 -32.80
N LEU A 170 -1.44 40.78 -33.60
CA LEU A 170 -0.07 41.01 -33.10
C LEU A 170 0.09 42.42 -32.54
N VAL A 171 -0.38 43.45 -33.26
CA VAL A 171 -0.31 44.86 -32.80
C VAL A 171 -1.14 45.05 -31.53
N ILE A 172 -2.38 44.57 -31.50
CA ILE A 172 -3.24 44.66 -30.30
C ILE A 172 -2.62 43.89 -29.14
N GLY A 173 -2.11 42.68 -29.40
CA GLY A 173 -1.50 41.85 -28.37
C GLY A 173 -0.25 42.49 -27.78
N LEU A 174 0.63 43.04 -28.62
CA LEU A 174 1.82 43.77 -28.18
C LEU A 174 1.44 45.04 -27.40
N ALA A 175 0.46 45.80 -27.86
CA ALA A 175 -0.02 46.99 -27.16
C ALA A 175 -0.56 46.65 -25.76
N VAL A 176 -1.38 45.61 -25.64
CA VAL A 176 -1.89 45.12 -24.34
C VAL A 176 -0.76 44.62 -23.46
N PHE A 177 0.20 43.87 -24.02
CA PHE A 177 1.34 43.36 -23.27
C PHE A 177 2.20 44.51 -22.70
N VAL A 178 2.60 45.47 -23.55
CA VAL A 178 3.41 46.64 -23.16
C VAL A 178 2.68 47.49 -22.12
N LEU A 179 1.39 47.76 -22.33
CA LEU A 179 0.58 48.56 -21.41
C LEU A 179 0.55 47.95 -20.00
N LEU A 180 0.41 46.63 -19.90
CA LEU A 180 0.28 45.93 -18.63
C LEU A 180 1.61 45.74 -17.89
N ILE A 181 2.75 45.73 -18.58
CA ILE A 181 4.07 45.69 -17.93
C ILE A 181 4.60 47.08 -17.58
N LEU A 182 4.10 48.14 -18.21
CA LEU A 182 4.60 49.52 -18.04
C LEU A 182 4.77 49.95 -16.57
N PRO A 183 3.81 49.67 -15.64
CA PRO A 183 3.95 50.07 -14.24
C PRO A 183 5.09 49.38 -13.49
N PHE A 184 5.67 48.31 -14.03
CA PHE A 184 6.80 47.56 -13.47
C PHE A 184 8.14 47.90 -14.12
N SER A 185 8.14 48.70 -15.19
CA SER A 185 9.33 48.96 -16.01
C SER A 185 10.20 50.12 -15.50
N MET A 186 9.75 50.86 -14.48
CA MET A 186 10.48 52.02 -13.99
C MET A 186 11.79 51.59 -13.29
N GLY A 187 12.93 52.08 -13.78
CA GLY A 187 14.25 51.70 -13.27
C GLY A 187 14.79 50.36 -13.78
N GLN A 188 14.10 49.73 -14.75
CA GLN A 188 14.52 48.49 -15.40
C GLN A 188 15.06 48.76 -16.82
N HIS A 189 15.93 47.89 -17.35
CA HIS A 189 16.38 47.92 -18.75
C HIS A 189 15.22 47.57 -19.72
N PRO A 190 15.15 48.09 -20.96
CA PRO A 190 14.03 47.87 -21.90
C PRO A 190 13.58 46.41 -22.15
N LEU A 191 14.48 45.44 -21.95
CA LEU A 191 14.21 44.01 -22.16
C LEU A 191 14.05 43.20 -20.86
N TRP A 192 13.94 43.85 -19.69
CA TRP A 192 13.86 43.19 -18.38
C TRP A 192 12.81 42.07 -18.31
N ILE A 193 11.68 42.25 -19.00
CA ILE A 193 10.61 41.25 -19.01
C ILE A 193 11.06 39.96 -19.70
N VAL A 194 11.90 40.06 -20.73
CA VAL A 194 12.49 38.87 -21.39
C VAL A 194 13.36 38.12 -20.40
N ASP A 195 14.20 38.82 -19.64
CA ASP A 195 15.04 38.23 -18.60
C ASP A 195 14.17 37.54 -17.53
N GLN A 196 13.06 38.15 -17.11
CA GLN A 196 12.14 37.55 -16.15
C GLN A 196 11.53 36.23 -16.67
N TYR A 197 11.11 36.18 -17.93
CA TYR A 197 10.61 34.94 -18.53
C TYR A 197 11.71 33.89 -18.71
N LEU A 198 12.92 34.29 -19.14
CA LEU A 198 14.06 33.38 -19.31
C LEU A 198 14.50 32.80 -17.96
N ASN A 199 14.58 33.63 -16.91
CA ASN A 199 14.91 33.19 -15.54
C ASN A 199 13.83 32.24 -14.99
N THR A 200 12.56 32.55 -15.23
CA THR A 200 11.44 31.68 -14.82
C THR A 200 11.48 30.32 -15.54
N LEU A 201 11.80 30.29 -16.84
CA LEU A 201 11.95 29.05 -17.63
C LEU A 201 13.27 28.31 -17.33
N GLY A 202 14.29 29.05 -16.89
CA GLY A 202 15.58 28.54 -16.45
C GLY A 202 15.52 27.86 -15.09
N SER A 203 14.58 28.30 -14.24
CA SER A 203 14.35 27.80 -12.88
C SER A 203 14.05 26.30 -12.87
N TYR A 204 14.56 25.59 -11.86
CA TYR A 204 14.38 24.16 -11.64
C TYR A 204 14.82 23.27 -12.82
N PRO A 205 16.14 23.13 -13.07
CA PRO A 205 16.69 22.36 -14.19
C PRO A 205 16.64 20.85 -13.95
N TYR A 206 15.45 20.30 -13.73
CA TYR A 206 15.21 18.88 -13.53
C TYR A 206 14.45 18.25 -14.70
N ALA A 207 14.74 16.98 -14.99
CA ALA A 207 14.05 16.18 -15.99
C ALA A 207 12.54 16.13 -15.72
N SER A 208 12.17 15.97 -14.45
CA SER A 208 10.81 16.20 -13.97
C SER A 208 10.84 16.69 -12.53
N LEU A 209 9.92 17.58 -12.17
CA LEU A 209 9.80 18.14 -10.83
C LEU A 209 8.43 17.79 -10.23
N ASN A 210 8.29 16.53 -9.81
CA ASN A 210 7.05 15.91 -9.36
C ASN A 210 5.93 15.79 -10.42
N ALA A 211 6.17 16.14 -11.68
CA ALA A 211 5.29 15.70 -12.75
C ALA A 211 5.48 14.20 -12.99
N TRP A 212 4.49 13.39 -12.64
CA TRP A 212 4.52 11.94 -12.91
C TRP A 212 4.32 11.68 -14.41
N ASN A 213 5.42 11.83 -15.15
CA ASN A 213 5.50 11.87 -16.60
C ASN A 213 6.44 10.76 -17.13
N LEU A 214 6.79 10.80 -18.42
CA LEU A 214 7.64 9.80 -19.06
C LEU A 214 9.00 9.68 -18.38
N PHE A 215 9.65 10.78 -18.02
CA PHE A 215 10.96 10.74 -17.38
C PHE A 215 10.87 10.17 -15.98
N THR A 216 9.87 10.58 -15.21
CA THR A 216 9.58 10.02 -13.89
C THR A 216 9.27 8.52 -13.93
N LEU A 217 8.64 8.01 -15.01
CA LEU A 217 8.41 6.57 -15.20
C LEU A 217 9.72 5.76 -15.20
N PHE A 218 10.82 6.36 -15.64
CA PHE A 218 12.15 5.75 -15.68
C PHE A 218 13.09 6.27 -14.59
N GLY A 219 12.53 6.83 -13.50
CA GLY A 219 13.32 7.31 -12.36
C GLY A 219 13.86 8.74 -12.49
N GLY A 220 13.53 9.46 -13.55
CA GLY A 220 13.96 10.85 -13.79
C GLY A 220 13.23 11.93 -12.97
N ASN A 221 12.62 11.59 -11.84
CA ASN A 221 12.03 12.62 -10.96
C ASN A 221 13.13 13.25 -10.12
N TRP A 222 13.23 14.58 -10.10
CA TRP A 222 14.33 15.34 -9.50
C TRP A 222 15.73 15.06 -10.08
N ALA A 223 15.83 14.28 -11.15
CA ALA A 223 17.10 14.07 -11.85
C ALA A 223 17.50 15.35 -12.59
N PRO A 224 18.78 15.79 -12.52
CA PRO A 224 19.30 16.88 -13.35
C PRO A 224 19.02 16.66 -14.85
N ILE A 225 18.72 17.73 -15.60
CA ILE A 225 18.45 17.62 -17.04
C ILE A 225 19.67 17.15 -17.86
N GLN A 226 20.87 17.30 -17.32
CA GLN A 226 22.12 16.87 -17.97
C GLN A 226 22.35 15.36 -17.90
N ASP A 227 21.66 14.65 -16.99
CA ASP A 227 21.82 13.21 -16.83
C ASP A 227 21.39 12.44 -18.08
N THR A 228 22.08 11.34 -18.34
CA THR A 228 21.83 10.49 -19.51
C THR A 228 20.55 9.69 -19.31
N PHE A 229 19.63 9.84 -20.26
CA PHE A 229 18.46 9.00 -20.45
C PHE A 229 18.64 8.17 -21.73
N VAL A 230 18.83 6.86 -21.56
CA VAL A 230 19.20 5.94 -22.63
C VAL A 230 20.58 6.27 -23.23
N TRP A 231 20.66 7.06 -24.30
CA TRP A 231 21.94 7.47 -24.94
C TRP A 231 22.07 8.99 -25.19
N LEU A 232 21.08 9.80 -24.75
CA LEU A 232 21.12 11.27 -24.82
C LEU A 232 20.74 11.83 -23.45
N SER A 233 21.06 13.10 -23.18
CA SER A 233 20.59 13.74 -21.94
C SER A 233 19.06 13.90 -21.92
N TYR A 234 18.48 13.99 -20.73
CA TYR A 234 17.05 14.34 -20.57
C TYR A 234 16.69 15.63 -21.30
N GLU A 235 17.59 16.61 -21.29
CA GLU A 235 17.42 17.88 -22.00
C GLU A 235 17.21 17.68 -23.51
N ILE A 236 18.10 16.93 -24.16
CA ILE A 236 18.03 16.67 -25.61
C ILE A 236 16.73 15.92 -25.93
N TRP A 237 16.39 14.88 -25.14
CA TRP A 237 15.12 14.17 -25.31
C TRP A 237 13.92 15.09 -25.14
N GLY A 238 13.95 16.00 -24.16
CA GLY A 238 12.93 17.01 -23.95
C GLY A 238 12.68 17.87 -25.18
N TYR A 239 13.74 18.39 -25.82
CA TYR A 239 13.63 19.17 -27.05
C TYR A 239 13.15 18.34 -28.24
N VAL A 240 13.63 17.08 -28.38
CA VAL A 240 13.15 16.17 -29.43
C VAL A 240 11.65 15.91 -29.30
N PHE A 241 11.18 15.61 -28.09
CA PHE A 241 9.76 15.38 -27.85
C PHE A 241 8.91 16.64 -28.01
N LEU A 242 9.45 17.81 -27.65
CA LEU A 242 8.81 19.10 -27.89
C LEU A 242 8.54 19.33 -29.39
N ILE A 243 9.58 19.17 -30.23
CA ILE A 243 9.45 19.28 -31.69
C ILE A 243 8.47 18.22 -32.22
N GLY A 244 8.55 17.00 -31.70
CA GLY A 244 7.62 15.92 -32.02
C GLY A 244 6.16 16.26 -31.69
N ALA A 245 5.89 16.81 -30.52
CA ALA A 245 4.55 17.21 -30.08
C ALA A 245 3.96 18.31 -30.98
N VAL A 246 4.75 19.34 -31.30
CA VAL A 246 4.34 20.42 -32.22
C VAL A 246 4.09 19.85 -33.62
N THR A 247 4.97 19.00 -34.12
CA THR A 247 4.83 18.37 -35.44
C THR A 247 3.56 17.52 -35.53
N VAL A 248 3.31 16.66 -34.54
CA VAL A 248 2.09 15.85 -34.46
C VAL A 248 0.86 16.74 -34.38
N SER A 249 0.89 17.81 -33.60
CA SER A 249 -0.23 18.76 -33.51
C SER A 249 -0.50 19.49 -34.83
N CYS A 250 0.54 19.81 -35.61
CA CYS A 250 0.40 20.36 -36.96
C CYS A 250 -0.27 19.35 -37.90
N ILE A 251 0.19 18.09 -37.88
CA ILE A 251 -0.42 17.01 -38.67
C ILE A 251 -1.89 16.81 -38.28
N MET A 252 -2.22 16.84 -36.98
CA MET A 252 -3.60 16.80 -36.49
C MET A 252 -4.41 17.96 -37.05
N TYR A 253 -3.84 19.16 -37.01
CA TYR A 253 -4.52 20.38 -37.44
C TYR A 253 -4.84 20.33 -38.93
N VAL A 254 -3.90 19.90 -39.77
CA VAL A 254 -4.08 19.81 -41.24
C VAL A 254 -5.05 18.70 -41.64
N LYS A 255 -4.99 17.53 -40.97
CA LYS A 255 -5.83 16.38 -41.34
C LYS A 255 -7.30 16.55 -40.96
N GLN A 256 -7.57 17.27 -39.88
CA GLN A 256 -8.93 17.45 -39.38
C GLN A 256 -9.57 18.69 -40.00
N ARG A 257 -10.78 18.53 -40.56
CA ARG A 257 -11.49 19.63 -41.24
C ARG A 257 -12.53 20.33 -40.37
N ASP A 258 -12.83 19.81 -39.19
CA ASP A 258 -13.80 20.38 -38.26
C ASP A 258 -13.21 21.58 -37.49
N ARG A 259 -14.04 22.59 -37.20
CA ARG A 259 -13.61 23.77 -36.42
C ARG A 259 -13.36 23.46 -34.95
N VAL A 260 -13.95 22.37 -34.46
CA VAL A 260 -13.86 21.91 -33.07
C VAL A 260 -12.44 21.44 -32.72
N LYS A 261 -11.62 21.15 -33.74
CA LYS A 261 -10.23 20.71 -33.59
C LYS A 261 -9.35 21.55 -32.69
N ILE A 262 -9.66 22.84 -32.58
CA ILE A 262 -8.93 23.78 -31.72
C ILE A 262 -8.89 23.27 -30.27
N PHE A 263 -10.00 22.78 -29.70
CA PHE A 263 -10.05 22.36 -28.30
C PHE A 263 -9.29 21.06 -28.02
N TYR A 264 -9.45 20.03 -28.86
CA TYR A 264 -8.77 18.77 -28.62
C TYR A 264 -7.30 18.79 -29.04
N ILE A 265 -6.90 19.63 -29.99
CA ILE A 265 -5.48 19.85 -30.30
C ILE A 265 -4.83 20.63 -29.16
N ALA A 266 -5.50 21.64 -28.59
CA ALA A 266 -5.02 22.32 -27.39
C ALA A 266 -4.81 21.34 -26.22
N ALA A 267 -5.81 20.49 -25.94
CA ALA A 267 -5.71 19.46 -24.90
C ALA A 267 -4.54 18.50 -25.17
N PHE A 268 -4.36 18.08 -26.42
CA PHE A 268 -3.25 17.20 -26.81
C PHE A 268 -1.89 17.86 -26.60
N ILE A 269 -1.71 19.12 -27.00
CA ILE A 269 -0.43 19.83 -26.83
C ILE A 269 -0.07 19.90 -25.34
N TYR A 270 -1.00 20.35 -24.47
CA TYR A 270 -0.72 20.40 -23.03
C TYR A 270 -0.42 19.02 -22.44
N LEU A 271 -1.16 17.99 -22.85
CA LEU A 271 -0.91 16.61 -22.39
C LEU A 271 0.45 16.11 -22.87
N ALA A 272 0.83 16.36 -24.12
CA ALA A 272 2.12 15.98 -24.67
C ALA A 272 3.25 16.67 -23.92
N PHE A 273 3.16 17.99 -23.72
CA PHE A 273 4.13 18.76 -22.95
C PHE A 273 4.27 18.23 -21.52
N PHE A 274 3.17 17.92 -20.84
CA PHE A 274 3.23 17.34 -19.50
C PHE A 274 3.93 15.98 -19.49
N VAL A 275 3.57 15.10 -20.44
CA VAL A 275 4.07 13.72 -20.48
C VAL A 275 5.53 13.62 -20.92
N THR A 276 5.96 14.41 -21.89
CA THR A 276 7.28 14.27 -22.53
C THR A 276 8.20 15.47 -22.34
N GLY A 277 7.73 16.54 -21.69
CA GLY A 277 8.51 17.74 -21.44
C GLY A 277 9.42 17.61 -20.21
N ILE A 278 10.51 18.37 -20.23
CA ILE A 278 11.42 18.59 -19.09
C ILE A 278 10.94 19.77 -18.24
N LYS A 279 11.44 19.90 -17.00
CA LYS A 279 11.08 20.99 -16.07
C LYS A 279 9.57 21.06 -15.77
N MET A 280 8.92 19.90 -15.74
CA MET A 280 7.47 19.80 -15.57
C MET A 280 7.10 19.67 -14.09
N HIS A 281 6.04 20.36 -13.67
CA HIS A 281 5.42 20.17 -12.36
C HIS A 281 4.07 19.43 -12.46
N GLU A 282 3.68 18.78 -11.38
CA GLU A 282 2.43 18.02 -11.23
C GLU A 282 1.18 18.79 -11.68
N ARG A 283 1.13 20.10 -11.39
CA ARG A 283 0.01 21.01 -11.69
C ARG A 283 -0.14 21.36 -13.17
N TYR A 284 0.87 21.11 -14.02
CA TYR A 284 0.88 21.58 -15.42
C TYR A 284 -0.13 20.84 -16.31
N LEU A 285 -0.67 19.72 -15.81
CA LEU A 285 -1.73 18.95 -16.47
C LEU A 285 -3.13 19.60 -16.33
N PHE A 286 -3.31 20.55 -15.41
CA PHE A 286 -4.60 21.15 -15.05
C PHE A 286 -5.44 21.63 -16.25
N PRO A 287 -4.89 22.36 -17.26
CA PRO A 287 -5.68 22.87 -18.38
C PRO A 287 -6.34 21.77 -19.22
N VAL A 288 -5.75 20.58 -19.28
CA VAL A 288 -6.25 19.45 -20.07
C VAL A 288 -7.64 19.02 -19.61
N LEU A 289 -7.96 19.17 -18.32
CA LEU A 289 -9.24 18.75 -17.75
C LEU A 289 -10.41 19.48 -18.42
N ILE A 290 -10.40 20.82 -18.44
CA ILE A 290 -11.50 21.57 -19.03
C ILE A 290 -11.49 21.50 -20.56
N LEU A 291 -10.30 21.48 -21.19
CA LEU A 291 -10.18 21.40 -22.65
C LEU A 291 -10.74 20.08 -23.21
N THR A 292 -10.57 18.96 -22.49
CA THR A 292 -11.16 17.67 -22.87
C THR A 292 -12.68 17.64 -22.69
N LEU A 293 -13.24 18.36 -21.71
CA LEU A 293 -14.69 18.55 -21.61
C LEU A 293 -15.25 19.40 -22.75
N PHE A 294 -14.60 20.50 -23.12
CA PHE A 294 -14.96 21.28 -24.31
C PHE A 294 -14.91 20.42 -25.58
N SER A 295 -13.86 19.61 -25.72
CA SER A 295 -13.73 18.66 -26.82
C SER A 295 -14.89 17.66 -26.84
N TYR A 296 -15.32 17.16 -25.68
CA TYR A 296 -16.49 16.29 -25.57
C TYR A 296 -17.80 17.00 -25.93
N ILE A 297 -18.02 18.23 -25.47
CA ILE A 297 -19.24 19.00 -25.71
C ILE A 297 -19.49 19.16 -27.21
N TYR A 298 -18.45 19.53 -27.96
CA TYR A 298 -18.58 19.83 -29.38
C TYR A 298 -18.48 18.59 -30.30
N THR A 299 -17.69 17.57 -29.94
CA THR A 299 -17.53 16.38 -30.78
C THR A 299 -18.52 15.26 -30.44
N HIS A 300 -19.12 15.29 -29.24
CA HIS A 300 -19.89 14.21 -28.63
C HIS A 300 -19.14 12.85 -28.53
N LYS A 301 -17.82 12.83 -28.79
CA LYS A 301 -17.00 11.62 -28.70
C LYS A 301 -16.70 11.32 -27.23
N LYS A 302 -17.28 10.23 -26.72
CA LYS A 302 -17.10 9.77 -25.33
C LYS A 302 -15.63 9.57 -24.92
N ALA A 303 -14.73 9.36 -25.88
CA ALA A 303 -13.30 9.22 -25.60
C ALA A 303 -12.74 10.42 -24.82
N TYR A 304 -13.10 11.66 -25.19
CA TYR A 304 -12.63 12.85 -24.46
C TYR A 304 -13.19 12.93 -23.04
N TYR A 305 -14.43 12.48 -22.83
CA TYR A 305 -15.01 12.35 -21.49
C TYR A 305 -14.28 11.30 -20.64
N HIS A 306 -13.90 10.16 -21.23
CA HIS A 306 -13.13 9.13 -20.53
C HIS A 306 -11.71 9.61 -20.20
N ILE A 307 -11.05 10.32 -21.11
CA ILE A 307 -9.75 10.96 -20.86
C ILE A 307 -9.88 11.93 -19.68
N PHE A 308 -10.90 12.80 -19.67
CA PHE A 308 -11.19 13.67 -18.54
C PHE A 308 -11.31 12.89 -17.22
N CYS A 309 -12.09 11.81 -17.18
CA CYS A 309 -12.28 11.02 -15.95
C CYS A 309 -10.97 10.41 -15.44
N VAL A 310 -10.17 9.82 -16.34
CA VAL A 310 -8.88 9.21 -15.98
C VAL A 310 -7.91 10.28 -15.48
N LEU A 311 -7.75 11.36 -16.25
CA LEU A 311 -6.83 12.46 -15.89
C LEU A 311 -7.28 13.17 -14.61
N SER A 312 -8.57 13.26 -14.32
CA SER A 312 -9.06 13.84 -13.05
C SER A 312 -8.57 13.05 -11.85
N VAL A 313 -8.64 11.71 -11.91
CA VAL A 313 -8.18 10.85 -10.81
C VAL A 313 -6.65 10.88 -10.71
N THR A 314 -5.94 10.71 -11.83
CA THR A 314 -4.47 10.66 -11.80
C THR A 314 -3.84 11.99 -11.45
N HIS A 315 -4.41 13.10 -11.94
CA HIS A 315 -3.96 14.45 -11.58
C HIS A 315 -4.23 14.76 -10.11
N PHE A 316 -5.42 14.42 -9.60
CA PHE A 316 -5.73 14.58 -8.17
C PHE A 316 -4.70 13.86 -7.31
N ILE A 317 -4.41 12.59 -7.61
CA ILE A 317 -3.46 11.81 -6.83
C ILE A 317 -2.07 12.44 -6.91
N ASN A 318 -1.59 12.82 -8.09
CA ASN A 318 -0.27 13.44 -8.24
C ASN A 318 -0.15 14.74 -7.41
N VAL A 319 -1.13 15.65 -7.56
CA VAL A 319 -1.16 16.93 -6.83
C VAL A 319 -1.31 16.72 -5.32
N ALA A 320 -2.22 15.84 -4.88
CA ALA A 320 -2.44 15.55 -3.47
C ALA A 320 -1.20 14.90 -2.83
N PHE A 321 -0.50 14.04 -3.56
CA PHE A 321 0.72 13.42 -3.08
C PHE A 321 1.80 14.47 -2.78
N VAL A 322 2.07 15.37 -3.72
CA VAL A 322 3.05 16.45 -3.53
C VAL A 322 2.66 17.38 -2.38
N LEU A 323 1.37 17.69 -2.25
CA LEU A 323 0.88 18.60 -1.20
C LEU A 323 0.97 18.00 0.21
N TYR A 324 0.68 16.71 0.39
CA TYR A 324 0.50 16.10 1.72
C TYR A 324 1.59 15.11 2.13
N LEU A 325 2.23 14.42 1.18
CA LEU A 325 3.14 13.30 1.45
C LEU A 325 4.61 13.61 1.14
N GLY A 326 4.91 14.80 0.60
CA GLY A 326 6.27 15.24 0.32
C GLY A 326 6.96 14.45 -0.79
N SER A 327 8.30 14.37 -0.74
CA SER A 327 9.15 13.79 -1.79
C SER A 327 9.23 12.25 -1.79
N TYR A 328 8.43 11.56 -0.96
CA TYR A 328 8.54 10.10 -0.80
C TYR A 328 8.12 9.38 -2.10
N MET A 329 9.03 8.66 -2.74
CA MET A 329 8.81 8.06 -4.06
C MET A 329 8.22 6.64 -3.93
N GLY A 330 6.90 6.52 -3.80
CA GLY A 330 6.21 5.22 -3.76
C GLY A 330 5.86 4.65 -5.14
N GLY A 331 5.55 3.35 -5.22
CA GLY A 331 5.26 2.67 -6.50
C GLY A 331 4.07 3.23 -7.31
N ILE A 332 3.17 4.00 -6.67
CA ILE A 332 2.06 4.67 -7.39
C ILE A 332 2.57 5.69 -8.42
N LEU A 333 3.70 6.34 -8.15
CA LEU A 333 4.29 7.30 -9.07
C LEU A 333 4.51 6.66 -10.45
N TYR A 334 5.09 5.47 -10.50
CA TYR A 334 5.34 4.77 -11.77
C TYR A 334 4.03 4.34 -12.45
N ILE A 335 3.05 3.88 -11.68
CA ILE A 335 1.74 3.47 -12.22
C ILE A 335 1.05 4.67 -12.88
N ILE A 336 1.00 5.81 -12.20
CA ILE A 336 0.34 7.00 -12.74
C ILE A 336 1.12 7.58 -13.91
N SER A 337 2.46 7.62 -13.84
CA SER A 337 3.29 7.99 -14.99
C SER A 337 2.99 7.12 -16.21
N ALA A 338 2.89 5.80 -16.04
CA ALA A 338 2.52 4.88 -17.11
C ALA A 338 1.10 5.16 -17.65
N VAL A 339 0.13 5.44 -16.77
CA VAL A 339 -1.23 5.81 -17.20
C VAL A 339 -1.22 7.10 -18.02
N HIS A 340 -0.48 8.14 -17.62
CA HIS A 340 -0.37 9.37 -18.40
C HIS A 340 0.24 9.14 -19.79
N VAL A 341 1.28 8.31 -19.88
CA VAL A 341 1.89 7.89 -21.17
C VAL A 341 0.86 7.14 -22.02
N ILE A 342 0.14 6.18 -21.45
CA ILE A 342 -0.91 5.41 -22.16
C ILE A 342 -2.03 6.32 -22.66
N VAL A 343 -2.48 7.28 -21.84
CA VAL A 343 -3.52 8.23 -22.23
C VAL A 343 -3.04 9.13 -23.37
N TRP A 344 -1.80 9.61 -23.32
CA TRP A 344 -1.20 10.42 -24.39
C TRP A 344 -1.08 9.64 -25.71
N ILE A 345 -0.55 8.42 -25.67
CA ILE A 345 -0.49 7.53 -26.84
C ILE A 345 -1.91 7.25 -27.38
N GLY A 346 -2.86 6.97 -26.49
CA GLY A 346 -4.26 6.77 -26.84
C GLY A 346 -4.88 7.99 -27.52
N PHE A 347 -4.60 9.20 -27.03
CA PHE A 347 -5.02 10.47 -27.63
C PHE A 347 -4.45 10.60 -29.05
N MET A 348 -3.18 10.27 -29.25
CA MET A 348 -2.54 10.30 -30.58
C MET A 348 -3.18 9.25 -31.53
N MET A 349 -3.49 8.05 -31.04
CA MET A 349 -4.11 7.00 -31.85
C MET A 349 -5.52 7.36 -32.35
N MET A 350 -6.25 8.23 -31.65
CA MET A 350 -7.56 8.72 -32.09
C MET A 350 -7.54 9.49 -33.42
N ILE A 351 -6.35 9.88 -33.90
CA ILE A 351 -6.15 10.61 -35.16
C ILE A 351 -6.22 9.67 -36.38
N TYR A 352 -5.88 8.38 -36.20
CA TYR A 352 -5.79 7.38 -37.29
C TYR A 352 -6.67 6.15 -37.02
N PRO A 353 -8.00 6.31 -36.96
CA PRO A 353 -8.91 5.20 -36.65
C PRO A 353 -8.79 4.04 -37.65
N GLN A 354 -8.43 4.31 -38.91
CA GLN A 354 -8.39 3.29 -39.97
C GLN A 354 -7.22 2.31 -39.89
N LYS A 355 -6.07 2.66 -39.27
CA LYS A 355 -4.88 1.76 -39.23
C LYS A 355 -4.71 0.97 -37.93
N TRP A 356 -5.44 1.30 -36.86
CA TRP A 356 -5.22 0.75 -35.52
C TRP A 356 -6.52 0.31 -34.82
N HIS A 357 -7.41 -0.34 -35.57
CA HIS A 357 -8.70 -0.84 -35.09
C HIS A 357 -8.62 -1.71 -33.82
N GLY A 358 -7.48 -2.33 -33.51
CA GLY A 358 -7.31 -3.19 -32.34
C GLY A 358 -7.43 -2.49 -30.98
N ILE A 359 -6.85 -1.28 -30.83
CA ILE A 359 -6.74 -0.59 -29.52
C ILE A 359 -7.94 0.34 -29.29
N TYR A 360 -8.37 1.07 -30.32
CA TYR A 360 -9.57 1.92 -30.27
C TYR A 360 -10.85 1.09 -30.04
N ALA A 361 -10.93 -0.14 -30.59
CA ALA A 361 -12.04 -1.06 -30.33
C ALA A 361 -12.07 -1.60 -28.89
N VAL A 362 -10.94 -1.65 -28.17
CA VAL A 362 -10.91 -2.06 -26.76
C VAL A 362 -11.47 -0.95 -25.86
N MET A 363 -11.09 0.31 -26.11
CA MET A 363 -11.65 1.46 -25.37
C MET A 363 -13.13 1.70 -25.66
N LEU A 364 -13.59 1.51 -26.91
CA LEU A 364 -15.01 1.58 -27.26
C LEU A 364 -15.81 0.40 -26.70
N LYS A 365 -15.29 -0.84 -26.73
CA LYS A 365 -15.98 -2.01 -26.13
C LYS A 365 -16.15 -1.91 -24.62
N LEU A 366 -15.24 -1.22 -23.92
CA LEU A 366 -15.39 -0.90 -22.50
C LEU A 366 -16.53 0.13 -22.27
N SER A 367 -16.76 1.06 -23.20
CA SER A 367 -17.81 2.08 -23.14
C SER A 367 -19.19 1.63 -23.67
N GLU A 368 -19.21 0.75 -24.68
CA GLU A 368 -20.43 0.19 -25.29
C GLU A 368 -21.03 -0.96 -24.46
N GLY A 369 -20.21 -1.67 -23.69
CA GLY A 369 -20.67 -2.67 -22.72
C GLY A 369 -21.64 -2.10 -21.67
N VAL A 370 -21.61 -0.78 -21.45
CA VAL A 370 -22.53 -0.06 -20.55
C VAL A 370 -23.80 0.40 -21.28
N LYS A 371 -23.76 0.66 -22.59
CA LYS A 371 -24.93 1.13 -23.37
C LYS A 371 -25.83 0.01 -23.90
N LYS A 372 -25.31 -1.19 -24.18
CA LYS A 372 -26.12 -2.32 -24.66
C LYS A 372 -27.09 -2.90 -23.61
N ILE A 373 -27.06 -2.41 -22.37
CA ILE A 373 -28.03 -2.78 -21.32
C ILE A 373 -29.35 -1.97 -21.44
N GLY A 374 -29.38 -0.86 -22.22
CA GLY A 374 -30.50 0.08 -22.22
C GLY A 374 -31.40 0.14 -23.46
N HIS A 375 -31.08 -0.54 -24.58
CA HIS A 375 -31.75 -0.23 -25.86
C HIS A 375 -32.15 -1.41 -26.77
N SER A 376 -32.07 -2.67 -26.33
CA SER A 376 -32.56 -3.81 -27.12
C SER A 376 -33.92 -4.34 -26.64
N ARG A 377 -34.82 -3.46 -26.20
CA ARG A 377 -36.17 -3.82 -25.73
C ARG A 377 -37.23 -3.06 -26.51
N GLN A 378 -37.19 -3.15 -27.84
CA GLN A 378 -38.33 -2.91 -28.73
C GLN A 378 -37.93 -3.27 -30.17
N LEU A 379 -38.82 -3.99 -30.85
CA LEU A 379 -38.71 -4.57 -32.22
C LEU A 379 -37.85 -5.86 -32.21
N THR A 380 -38.35 -7.07 -32.50
CA THR A 380 -39.42 -7.45 -33.43
C THR A 380 -40.00 -8.81 -32.99
N THR A 381 -41.32 -8.88 -32.93
CA THR A 381 -42.10 -10.13 -33.07
C THR A 381 -41.91 -10.71 -34.48
N VAL A 382 -42.07 -12.04 -34.59
CA VAL A 382 -42.12 -12.87 -35.83
C VAL A 382 -40.77 -13.43 -36.32
N ALA A 383 -40.51 -14.68 -35.93
CA ALA A 383 -40.20 -15.79 -36.84
C ALA A 383 -40.07 -17.10 -36.03
N LEU A 384 -41.17 -17.85 -36.01
CA LEU A 384 -41.25 -19.24 -35.58
C LEU A 384 -40.51 -20.15 -36.59
N ASN A 385 -40.01 -21.28 -36.06
CA ASN A 385 -39.65 -22.53 -36.73
C ASN A 385 -38.29 -22.64 -37.45
N LYS A 386 -37.30 -23.19 -36.73
CA LYS A 386 -36.40 -24.24 -37.22
C LYS A 386 -35.78 -25.01 -36.02
N PRO A 387 -35.81 -26.35 -35.99
CA PRO A 387 -35.22 -27.12 -34.90
C PRO A 387 -33.71 -27.25 -35.15
N MET A 388 -32.90 -26.52 -34.40
CA MET A 388 -31.44 -26.68 -34.43
C MET A 388 -30.98 -27.62 -33.32
N ALA A 389 -30.57 -28.80 -33.78
CA ALA A 389 -29.68 -29.79 -33.21
C ALA A 389 -29.18 -29.55 -31.76
N SER A 390 -29.42 -30.57 -30.94
CA SER A 390 -28.92 -30.76 -29.59
C SER A 390 -27.39 -30.73 -29.51
N ASN A 391 -26.82 -29.54 -29.37
CA ASN A 391 -25.46 -29.41 -28.84
C ASN A 391 -25.58 -29.28 -27.32
N LYS A 392 -25.42 -30.42 -26.63
CA LYS A 392 -25.30 -30.52 -25.17
C LYS A 392 -24.21 -29.54 -24.69
N GLN A 393 -24.62 -28.38 -24.18
CA GLN A 393 -23.79 -27.63 -23.25
C GLN A 393 -23.49 -28.54 -22.06
N PRO A 394 -22.22 -28.71 -21.64
CA PRO A 394 -21.95 -29.37 -20.37
C PRO A 394 -22.49 -28.47 -19.26
N THR A 395 -23.64 -28.89 -18.74
CA THR A 395 -24.25 -28.43 -17.51
C THR A 395 -23.44 -28.98 -16.34
N SER A 396 -22.51 -28.20 -15.79
CA SER A 396 -21.97 -28.47 -14.46
C SER A 396 -21.62 -27.20 -13.69
N SER A 397 -22.61 -26.70 -12.94
CA SER A 397 -22.32 -25.91 -11.74
C SER A 397 -23.21 -26.32 -10.56
N LYS A 398 -23.52 -27.62 -10.47
CA LYS A 398 -23.87 -28.21 -9.17
C LYS A 398 -22.65 -28.03 -8.27
N GLN A 399 -22.88 -27.40 -7.12
CA GLN A 399 -21.89 -27.15 -6.09
C GLN A 399 -21.12 -28.46 -5.80
N SER A 400 -19.80 -28.46 -6.02
CA SER A 400 -18.97 -29.61 -5.67
C SER A 400 -18.94 -29.70 -4.14
N LYS A 401 -19.79 -30.54 -3.57
CA LYS A 401 -19.79 -30.83 -2.14
C LYS A 401 -18.50 -31.58 -1.81
N MET A 402 -17.96 -31.38 -0.62
CA MET A 402 -16.88 -32.21 -0.09
C MET A 402 -17.36 -33.66 -0.06
N THR A 403 -16.64 -34.56 -0.72
CA THR A 403 -16.85 -36.00 -0.58
C THR A 403 -16.12 -36.51 0.66
N VAL A 404 -16.42 -37.74 1.10
CA VAL A 404 -15.65 -38.40 2.17
C VAL A 404 -14.17 -38.49 1.80
N GLN A 405 -13.87 -38.78 0.52
CA GLN A 405 -12.51 -38.80 0.01
C GLN A 405 -11.83 -37.43 0.12
N ASP A 406 -12.52 -36.33 -0.18
CA ASP A 406 -11.96 -34.99 0.00
C ASP A 406 -11.58 -34.72 1.46
N TRP A 407 -12.42 -35.15 2.42
CA TRP A 407 -12.14 -35.01 3.85
C TRP A 407 -10.94 -35.83 4.31
N VAL A 408 -10.84 -37.10 3.88
CA VAL A 408 -9.68 -37.94 4.18
C VAL A 408 -8.40 -37.31 3.64
N ILE A 409 -8.41 -36.85 2.38
CA ILE A 409 -7.21 -36.26 1.76
C ILE A 409 -6.77 -34.99 2.51
N VAL A 410 -7.69 -34.05 2.77
CA VAL A 410 -7.31 -32.80 3.45
C VAL A 410 -6.82 -33.05 4.87
N ILE A 411 -7.44 -33.97 5.61
CA ILE A 411 -6.99 -34.36 6.95
C ILE A 411 -5.60 -34.99 6.89
N CYS A 412 -5.33 -35.88 5.94
CA CYS A 412 -3.99 -36.45 5.76
C CYS A 412 -2.93 -35.38 5.46
N ILE A 413 -3.22 -34.43 4.57
CA ILE A 413 -2.30 -33.31 4.29
C ILE A 413 -2.06 -32.46 5.54
N MET A 414 -3.12 -32.15 6.29
CA MET A 414 -3.03 -31.38 7.53
C MET A 414 -2.24 -32.11 8.62
N LEU A 415 -2.39 -33.44 8.74
CA LEU A 415 -1.63 -34.25 9.70
C LEU A 415 -0.15 -34.30 9.35
N VAL A 416 0.19 -34.57 8.08
CA VAL A 416 1.58 -34.61 7.60
C VAL A 416 2.24 -33.24 7.79
N TYR A 417 1.58 -32.17 7.34
CA TYR A 417 2.08 -30.81 7.55
C TYR A 417 2.18 -30.47 9.03
N GLY A 418 1.20 -30.89 9.85
CA GLY A 418 1.20 -30.68 11.29
C GLY A 418 2.41 -31.31 11.98
N CYS A 419 2.79 -32.53 11.61
CA CYS A 419 4.01 -33.16 12.10
C CYS A 419 5.25 -32.31 11.78
N VAL A 420 5.36 -31.81 10.55
CA VAL A 420 6.49 -30.95 10.11
C VAL A 420 6.46 -29.59 10.81
N ALA A 421 5.28 -29.00 11.01
CA ALA A 421 5.10 -27.70 11.63
C ALA A 421 5.44 -27.73 13.13
N PHE A 422 5.04 -28.79 13.84
CA PHE A 422 5.36 -28.97 15.27
C PHE A 422 6.77 -29.51 15.54
N PHE A 423 7.43 -30.08 14.53
CA PHE A 423 8.78 -30.61 14.69
C PHE A 423 9.76 -29.49 15.07
N ASN A 424 10.43 -29.64 16.22
CA ASN A 424 11.35 -28.63 16.79
C ASN A 424 10.71 -27.23 16.93
N LEU A 425 9.43 -27.14 17.32
CA LEU A 425 8.77 -25.85 17.48
C LEU A 425 9.38 -24.98 18.59
N GLY A 426 9.79 -25.61 19.69
CA GLY A 426 10.35 -24.98 20.87
C GLY A 426 10.37 -25.97 22.04
N ASP A 427 11.11 -25.63 23.08
CA ASP A 427 11.18 -26.40 24.31
C ASP A 427 9.89 -26.22 25.12
N ARG A 428 9.50 -27.29 25.83
CA ARG A 428 8.28 -27.35 26.66
C ARG A 428 8.54 -27.00 28.13
N THR A 429 9.75 -26.60 28.43
CA THR A 429 10.20 -26.21 29.77
C THR A 429 10.96 -24.91 29.65
N ALA A 430 10.74 -24.03 30.60
CA ALA A 430 11.45 -22.78 30.80
C ALA A 430 11.18 -22.32 32.24
N PRO A 431 12.07 -21.54 32.85
CA PRO A 431 11.83 -21.00 34.19
C PRO A 431 10.49 -20.26 34.29
N GLN A 432 9.74 -20.52 35.35
CA GLN A 432 8.42 -19.95 35.66
C GLN A 432 8.43 -19.08 36.91
N THR A 433 9.40 -19.25 37.81
CA THR A 433 9.62 -18.36 38.95
C THR A 433 10.57 -17.24 38.55
N PHE A 434 10.46 -16.10 39.25
CA PHE A 434 11.24 -14.92 38.90
C PHE A 434 11.63 -14.12 40.14
N TYR A 435 12.87 -13.63 40.16
CA TYR A 435 13.37 -12.61 41.06
C TYR A 435 13.38 -11.24 40.37
N ARG A 436 12.85 -10.22 41.03
CA ARG A 436 12.83 -8.85 40.52
C ARG A 436 13.94 -8.04 41.19
N THR A 437 14.78 -7.38 40.40
CA THR A 437 15.81 -6.49 40.95
C THR A 437 15.19 -5.16 41.39
N HIS A 438 15.70 -4.62 42.49
CA HIS A 438 15.31 -3.31 43.02
C HIS A 438 16.42 -2.29 42.66
N HIS A 439 16.08 -1.02 42.49
CA HIS A 439 17.03 0.00 42.02
C HIS A 439 18.31 0.04 42.88
N ASP A 440 19.46 -0.33 42.28
CA ASP A 440 20.81 -0.47 42.88
C ASP A 440 20.92 -1.30 44.18
N ASN A 441 19.81 -1.93 44.59
CA ASN A 441 19.61 -2.72 45.80
C ASN A 441 19.16 -4.14 45.41
N GLY A 442 19.36 -5.13 46.28
CA GLY A 442 19.07 -6.53 45.93
C GLY A 442 20.20 -7.24 45.17
N ALA A 443 21.44 -6.82 45.44
CA ALA A 443 22.63 -7.62 45.14
C ALA A 443 22.59 -8.94 45.89
N PHE A 444 23.16 -9.98 45.29
CA PHE A 444 23.22 -11.31 45.88
C PHE A 444 24.50 -12.02 45.49
N TYR A 445 24.90 -13.02 46.28
CA TYR A 445 25.97 -13.93 45.90
C TYR A 445 25.53 -15.38 46.00
N LEU A 446 26.11 -16.20 45.14
CA LEU A 446 25.92 -17.64 45.08
C LEU A 446 27.21 -18.32 45.59
N ASP A 447 27.07 -19.28 46.50
CA ASP A 447 28.17 -20.11 47.03
C ASP A 447 28.06 -21.53 46.47
N PHE A 448 29.14 -22.02 45.87
CA PHE A 448 29.26 -23.41 45.41
C PHE A 448 29.71 -24.39 46.50
N GLY A 449 30.01 -23.93 47.72
CA GLY A 449 30.49 -24.75 48.83
C GLY A 449 31.98 -25.11 48.73
N GLU A 450 32.48 -25.31 47.51
CA GLU A 450 33.87 -25.56 47.17
C GLU A 450 34.32 -24.70 45.98
N VAL A 451 35.64 -24.61 45.76
CA VAL A 451 36.18 -23.91 44.59
C VAL A 451 35.89 -24.74 43.34
N ALA A 452 35.19 -24.15 42.38
CA ALA A 452 34.85 -24.80 41.12
C ALA A 452 35.36 -23.99 39.92
N TYR A 453 35.71 -24.69 38.83
CA TYR A 453 36.04 -24.04 37.56
C TYR A 453 34.76 -23.68 36.80
N ILE A 454 34.53 -22.38 36.58
CA ILE A 454 33.36 -21.84 35.90
C ILE A 454 33.75 -21.44 34.48
N ASP A 455 33.30 -22.24 33.50
CA ASP A 455 33.54 -21.94 32.09
C ASP A 455 32.60 -20.82 31.61
N SER A 456 31.30 -20.95 31.88
CA SER A 456 30.29 -19.98 31.47
C SER A 456 29.13 -19.88 32.44
N MET A 457 28.43 -18.75 32.37
CA MET A 457 27.19 -18.48 33.09
C MET A 457 26.07 -18.22 32.10
N THR A 458 24.89 -18.78 32.35
CA THR A 458 23.66 -18.41 31.66
C THR A 458 22.62 -17.84 32.62
N CYS A 459 21.82 -16.91 32.11
CA CYS A 459 20.79 -16.20 32.86
C CYS A 459 19.52 -16.13 32.00
N TYR A 460 18.38 -16.52 32.55
CA TYR A 460 17.08 -16.40 31.89
C TYR A 460 16.41 -15.09 32.27
N THR A 461 15.94 -14.33 31.27
CA THR A 461 15.29 -13.04 31.49
C THR A 461 13.76 -13.16 31.55
N GLY A 462 13.13 -12.38 32.42
CA GLY A 462 11.66 -12.26 32.52
C GLY A 462 11.06 -11.16 31.65
N ALA A 463 9.85 -10.71 32.01
CA ALA A 463 9.08 -9.74 31.23
C ALA A 463 9.61 -8.28 31.33
N ASP A 464 10.26 -7.91 32.43
CA ASP A 464 10.81 -6.56 32.63
C ASP A 464 12.33 -6.56 32.42
N ILE A 465 12.78 -5.64 31.56
CA ILE A 465 14.14 -5.58 31.01
C ILE A 465 14.66 -4.14 31.00
N GLY A 466 15.97 -3.98 30.82
CA GLY A 466 16.64 -2.67 30.77
C GLY A 466 17.74 -2.49 31.82
N GLY A 467 17.82 -3.38 32.82
CA GLY A 467 18.92 -3.41 33.78
C GLY A 467 20.13 -4.23 33.30
N THR A 468 21.26 -4.01 33.96
CA THR A 468 22.53 -4.71 33.75
C THR A 468 22.94 -5.44 35.02
N LEU A 469 23.34 -6.70 34.90
CA LEU A 469 23.90 -7.49 35.98
C LEU A 469 25.43 -7.47 35.90
N HIS A 470 26.09 -6.83 36.87
CA HIS A 470 27.55 -6.86 36.99
C HIS A 470 27.97 -8.09 37.76
N ILE A 471 28.92 -8.85 37.21
CA ILE A 471 29.33 -10.16 37.76
C ILE A 471 30.73 -10.05 38.34
N GLN A 472 30.86 -10.48 39.60
CA GLN A 472 32.12 -10.55 40.33
C GLN A 472 32.36 -11.96 40.88
N LEU A 473 33.62 -12.36 40.98
CA LEU A 473 34.03 -13.65 41.54
C LEU A 473 34.89 -13.46 42.78
N SER A 474 34.83 -14.42 43.68
CA SER A 474 35.70 -14.50 44.85
C SER A 474 36.05 -15.95 45.20
N MET A 475 37.25 -16.14 45.75
CA MET A 475 37.70 -17.43 46.29
C MET A 475 37.40 -17.57 47.78
N ASP A 476 37.41 -16.46 48.52
CA ASP A 476 37.34 -16.40 49.99
C ASP A 476 36.05 -15.72 50.51
N GLY A 477 35.36 -14.96 49.66
CA GLY A 477 34.17 -14.17 50.02
C GLY A 477 34.50 -12.73 50.42
N GLU A 478 35.79 -12.38 50.54
CA GLU A 478 36.27 -11.07 50.97
C GLU A 478 36.81 -10.25 49.78
N GLU A 479 37.67 -10.84 48.96
CA GLU A 479 38.23 -10.20 47.76
C GLU A 479 37.40 -10.51 46.52
N TRP A 480 36.89 -9.46 45.85
CA TRP A 480 36.00 -9.58 44.70
C TRP A 480 36.63 -9.04 43.41
N THR A 481 36.61 -9.85 42.35
CA THR A 481 37.15 -9.49 41.03
C THR A 481 36.05 -9.44 39.98
N GLY A 482 35.94 -8.33 39.25
CA GLY A 482 34.95 -8.19 38.16
C GLY A 482 35.33 -9.03 36.94
N VAL A 483 34.34 -9.66 36.30
CA VAL A 483 34.55 -10.50 35.10
C VAL A 483 33.79 -10.03 33.87
N GLY A 484 32.67 -9.32 34.07
CA GLY A 484 31.89 -8.77 32.97
C GLY A 484 30.46 -8.46 33.37
N ASP A 485 29.72 -7.94 32.39
CA ASP A 485 28.38 -7.40 32.57
C ASP A 485 27.40 -8.11 31.64
N MET A 486 26.18 -8.32 32.13
CA MET A 486 25.09 -8.90 31.35
C MET A 486 23.92 -7.93 31.28
N THR A 487 23.75 -7.28 30.13
CA THR A 487 22.63 -6.35 29.91
C THR A 487 21.39 -7.09 29.42
N HIS A 488 20.30 -6.99 30.17
CA HIS A 488 19.03 -7.64 29.86
C HIS A 488 18.25 -6.80 28.84
N ASN A 489 18.41 -7.10 27.55
CA ASN A 489 17.83 -6.35 26.43
C ASN A 489 16.62 -7.04 25.78
N SER A 490 16.30 -8.27 26.18
CA SER A 490 15.24 -9.08 25.59
C SER A 490 14.55 -9.89 26.68
N VAL A 491 13.28 -10.23 26.45
CA VAL A 491 12.41 -10.93 27.40
C VAL A 491 12.35 -12.44 27.10
N PHE A 492 12.21 -13.28 28.12
CA PHE A 492 12.04 -14.73 27.97
C PHE A 492 13.15 -15.39 27.12
N LEU A 493 14.39 -15.03 27.41
CA LEU A 493 15.57 -15.44 26.64
C LEU A 493 16.71 -15.84 27.58
N TRP A 494 17.44 -16.90 27.21
CA TRP A 494 18.69 -17.25 27.86
C TRP A 494 19.85 -16.41 27.30
N GLN A 495 20.49 -15.64 28.16
CA GLN A 495 21.74 -14.95 27.87
C GLN A 495 22.93 -15.79 28.36
N LYS A 496 24.05 -15.73 27.64
CA LYS A 496 25.28 -16.45 27.99
C LYS A 496 26.47 -15.51 28.01
N ILE A 497 27.29 -15.61 29.06
CA ILE A 497 28.59 -14.94 29.18
C ILE A 497 29.69 -15.99 29.44
N GLN A 498 30.86 -15.79 28.84
CA GLN A 498 32.04 -16.62 29.07
C GLN A 498 32.82 -16.08 30.27
N ILE A 499 33.23 -16.96 31.19
CA ILE A 499 33.94 -16.60 32.43
C ILE A 499 35.36 -17.18 32.39
N GLY A 500 35.48 -18.50 32.31
CA GLY A 500 36.76 -19.22 32.18
C GLY A 500 37.70 -19.11 33.40
N LYS A 501 37.17 -19.01 34.62
CA LYS A 501 37.95 -18.82 35.87
C LYS A 501 37.47 -19.74 37.00
N GLU A 502 38.35 -19.98 37.96
CA GLU A 502 37.99 -20.64 39.22
C GLU A 502 37.38 -19.63 40.20
N ALA A 503 36.32 -20.04 40.89
CA ALA A 503 35.71 -19.27 41.96
C ALA A 503 34.92 -20.20 42.89
N ARG A 504 34.79 -19.79 44.15
CA ARG A 504 33.82 -20.39 45.09
C ARG A 504 32.54 -19.57 45.18
N TYR A 505 32.66 -18.25 45.08
CA TYR A 505 31.54 -17.33 45.18
C TYR A 505 31.37 -16.51 43.90
N VAL A 506 30.13 -16.33 43.46
CA VAL A 506 29.76 -15.40 42.39
C VAL A 506 28.82 -14.35 42.95
N LYS A 507 29.17 -13.08 42.84
CA LYS A 507 28.33 -11.96 43.24
C LYS A 507 27.73 -11.30 42.00
N CYS A 508 26.42 -11.08 42.06
CA CYS A 508 25.61 -10.47 41.02
C CYS A 508 25.09 -9.13 41.56
N LEU A 509 25.54 -8.04 40.94
CA LEU A 509 25.22 -6.66 41.32
C LEU A 509 24.30 -6.07 40.24
N PRO A 510 22.98 -5.98 40.49
CA PRO A 510 22.06 -5.40 39.52
C PRO A 510 22.21 -3.87 39.47
N ARG A 511 22.17 -3.31 38.26
CA ARG A 511 22.01 -1.88 37.99
C ARG A 511 20.75 -1.67 37.17
N GLY A 512 19.80 -0.93 37.70
CA GLY A 512 18.48 -0.78 37.12
C GLY A 512 17.56 -1.99 37.31
N LEU A 513 16.36 -1.89 36.73
CA LEU A 513 15.29 -2.85 36.95
C LEU A 513 15.31 -3.96 35.88
N SER A 514 15.38 -5.20 36.35
CA SER A 514 15.39 -6.43 35.56
C SER A 514 14.66 -7.53 36.31
N VAL A 515 14.07 -8.47 35.56
CA VAL A 515 13.49 -9.69 36.12
C VAL A 515 14.33 -10.88 35.66
N ILE A 516 14.78 -11.67 36.64
CA ILE A 516 15.66 -12.84 36.46
C ILE A 516 14.83 -14.08 36.74
N GLY A 517 14.80 -15.02 35.82
CA GLY A 517 14.11 -16.29 36.02
C GLY A 517 15.02 -17.36 36.62
N GLU A 518 16.25 -17.51 36.11
CA GLU A 518 17.15 -18.57 36.58
C GLU A 518 18.59 -18.21 36.21
N VAL A 519 19.56 -18.53 37.06
CA VAL A 519 20.99 -18.33 36.84
C VAL A 519 21.73 -19.65 37.00
N ALA A 520 22.43 -20.10 35.96
CA ALA A 520 23.16 -21.35 35.99
C ALA A 520 24.61 -21.18 35.55
N PHE A 521 25.49 -22.00 36.15
CA PHE A 521 26.93 -21.99 35.87
C PHE A 521 27.34 -23.34 35.32
N PHE A 522 28.23 -23.35 34.32
CA PHE A 522 28.63 -24.57 33.65
C PHE A 522 30.15 -24.70 33.69
N GLY A 523 30.61 -25.92 34.01
CA GLY A 523 32.00 -26.32 33.85
C GLY A 523 32.38 -26.54 32.38
N LYS A 524 33.67 -26.75 32.13
CA LYS A 524 34.21 -26.92 30.77
C LYS A 524 33.54 -28.10 30.05
N ASN A 525 32.91 -27.83 28.90
CA ASN A 525 32.20 -28.82 28.08
C ASN A 525 31.11 -29.63 28.83
N SER A 526 30.64 -29.17 29.99
CA SER A 526 29.55 -29.83 30.72
C SER A 526 28.20 -29.22 30.31
N PRO A 527 27.21 -30.03 29.90
CA PRO A 527 25.84 -29.57 29.73
C PRO A 527 25.06 -29.49 31.05
N ILE A 528 25.63 -30.03 32.14
CA ILE A 528 25.02 -30.07 33.47
C ILE A 528 25.50 -28.85 34.27
N PRO A 529 24.59 -28.08 34.90
CA PRO A 529 24.98 -26.95 35.71
C PRO A 529 25.72 -27.38 36.99
N LEU A 530 26.62 -26.53 37.47
CA LEU A 530 27.32 -26.68 38.74
C LEU A 530 26.34 -26.50 39.89
N THR A 531 26.51 -27.29 40.96
CA THR A 531 25.63 -27.26 42.13
C THR A 531 25.83 -25.96 42.92
N ILE A 532 24.77 -25.14 43.00
CA ILE A 532 24.75 -23.95 43.85
C ILE A 532 24.26 -24.34 45.26
N HIS A 533 25.19 -24.43 46.22
CA HIS A 533 24.87 -24.78 47.60
C HIS A 533 23.96 -23.73 48.26
N GLN A 534 24.33 -22.46 48.18
CA GLN A 534 23.59 -21.38 48.86
C GLN A 534 23.46 -20.14 47.97
N VAL A 535 22.35 -19.42 48.13
CA VAL A 535 22.17 -18.07 47.58
C VAL A 535 21.88 -17.13 48.74
N VAL A 536 22.60 -16.02 48.79
CA VAL A 536 22.53 -15.06 49.90
C VAL A 536 22.29 -13.67 49.32
N ALA A 537 21.17 -13.05 49.69
CA ALA A 537 20.90 -11.65 49.43
C ALA A 537 21.80 -10.79 50.33
N MET A 538 22.34 -9.69 49.79
CA MET A 538 23.11 -8.73 50.59
C MET A 538 22.20 -7.95 51.56
N GLU A 539 20.90 -7.93 51.32
CA GLU A 539 19.87 -7.35 52.19
C GLU A 539 18.88 -8.45 52.58
N GLN A 540 18.72 -8.69 53.89
CA GLN A 540 17.92 -9.81 54.41
C GLN A 540 16.45 -9.81 53.94
N HIS A 541 15.88 -8.65 53.66
CA HIS A 541 14.48 -8.54 53.23
C HIS A 541 14.20 -9.26 51.89
N TYR A 542 15.20 -9.36 51.00
CA TYR A 542 15.05 -10.01 49.69
C TYR A 542 15.44 -11.50 49.69
N GLN A 543 15.81 -12.07 50.85
CA GLN A 543 16.35 -13.43 50.94
C GLN A 543 15.36 -14.51 50.47
N GLU A 544 14.06 -14.33 50.69
CA GLU A 544 13.05 -15.28 50.24
C GLU A 544 12.83 -15.19 48.72
N GLU A 545 12.87 -13.98 48.14
CA GLU A 545 12.64 -13.77 46.71
C GLU A 545 13.85 -14.18 45.86
N VAL A 546 15.07 -13.94 46.36
CA VAL A 546 16.31 -14.22 45.60
C VAL A 546 16.52 -15.71 45.37
N ILE A 547 15.86 -16.59 46.14
CA ILE A 547 15.98 -18.02 45.94
C ILE A 547 15.45 -18.45 44.57
N ASN A 548 14.54 -17.66 43.98
CA ASN A 548 13.97 -17.87 42.64
C ASN A 548 15.01 -17.75 41.52
N VAL A 549 16.27 -17.39 41.80
CA VAL A 549 17.32 -17.40 40.78
C VAL A 549 17.97 -18.77 40.62
N LYS A 550 17.65 -19.73 41.50
CA LYS A 550 18.29 -21.06 41.55
C LYS A 550 17.35 -22.25 41.75
N ASP A 551 16.04 -22.04 41.83
CA ASP A 551 15.06 -23.06 42.22
C ASP A 551 14.69 -24.01 41.08
N GLU A 552 14.94 -23.64 39.82
CA GLU A 552 14.62 -24.41 38.61
C GLU A 552 15.89 -24.80 37.81
N GLN A 553 17.00 -25.10 38.48
CA GLN A 553 18.29 -25.49 37.86
C GLN A 553 18.19 -26.65 36.86
N ASN A 554 17.20 -27.54 37.01
CA ASN A 554 16.93 -28.62 36.07
C ASN A 554 16.44 -28.13 34.69
N MET A 555 15.97 -26.89 34.60
CA MET A 555 15.57 -26.23 33.36
C MET A 555 16.68 -25.40 32.71
N ALA A 556 17.83 -25.28 33.38
CA ALA A 556 18.94 -24.47 32.92
C ALA A 556 19.54 -24.98 31.60
N VAL A 557 19.91 -24.03 30.74
CA VAL A 557 20.44 -24.34 29.41
C VAL A 557 21.86 -23.79 29.24
N ALA A 558 22.80 -24.67 28.89
CA ALA A 558 24.20 -24.31 28.62
C ALA A 558 24.39 -23.56 27.28
N ILE A 559 23.50 -23.81 26.30
CA ILE A 559 23.59 -23.29 24.93
C ILE A 559 22.24 -22.68 24.53
N PRO A 560 22.10 -21.34 24.62
CA PRO A 560 20.91 -20.64 24.19
C PRO A 560 20.64 -20.83 22.68
N SER A 561 19.38 -21.01 22.32
CA SER A 561 18.93 -21.17 20.93
C SER A 561 17.49 -20.72 20.73
N TYR A 562 17.01 -20.70 19.47
CA TYR A 562 15.60 -20.43 19.17
C TYR A 562 14.62 -21.38 19.88
N LYS A 563 15.07 -22.56 20.31
CA LYS A 563 14.20 -23.55 20.99
C LYS A 563 13.86 -23.16 22.42
N ASN A 564 14.80 -22.56 23.15
CA ASN A 564 14.65 -22.21 24.56
C ASN A 564 14.45 -20.71 24.80
N SER A 565 14.55 -19.89 23.76
CA SER A 565 14.54 -18.43 23.88
C SER A 565 13.60 -17.78 22.86
N SER A 566 13.08 -16.60 23.23
CA SER A 566 12.38 -15.72 22.30
C SER A 566 13.32 -15.17 21.22
N TYR A 567 12.77 -14.80 20.07
CA TYR A 567 13.51 -14.09 19.02
C TYR A 567 12.57 -13.21 18.17
N PHE A 568 13.15 -12.24 17.45
CA PHE A 568 12.40 -11.31 16.59
C PHE A 568 11.19 -10.68 17.34
N ASP A 569 10.01 -10.63 16.73
CA ASP A 569 8.81 -10.01 17.29
C ASP A 569 8.15 -10.80 18.44
N GLU A 570 8.67 -11.98 18.83
CA GLU A 570 8.15 -12.71 20.01
C GLU A 570 8.33 -11.88 21.30
N ILE A 571 9.32 -10.99 21.33
CA ILE A 571 9.58 -10.07 22.45
C ILE A 571 8.39 -9.15 22.73
N TYR A 572 7.53 -8.90 21.73
CA TYR A 572 6.35 -8.06 21.88
C TYR A 572 5.10 -8.90 22.16
N PHE A 573 4.84 -9.91 21.32
CA PHE A 573 3.57 -10.61 21.31
C PHE A 573 3.48 -11.75 22.34
N ALA A 574 4.56 -12.53 22.53
CA ALA A 574 4.58 -13.56 23.57
C ALA A 574 4.57 -12.91 24.96
N ARG A 575 5.35 -11.82 25.13
CA ARG A 575 5.31 -10.97 26.33
C ARG A 575 3.90 -10.49 26.65
N SER A 576 3.20 -9.93 25.67
CA SER A 576 1.83 -9.47 25.92
C SER A 576 0.89 -10.60 26.28
N GLY A 577 1.06 -11.79 25.70
CA GLY A 577 0.31 -12.99 26.07
C GLY A 577 0.49 -13.35 27.55
N TYR A 578 1.73 -13.29 28.05
CA TYR A 578 2.06 -13.44 29.47
C TYR A 578 1.44 -12.34 30.34
N GLU A 579 1.51 -11.08 29.90
CA GLU A 579 0.94 -9.94 30.63
C GLU A 579 -0.58 -10.05 30.80
N TYR A 580 -1.31 -10.55 29.80
CA TYR A 580 -2.74 -10.82 29.92
C TYR A 580 -3.06 -11.85 31.00
N LEU A 581 -2.31 -12.95 31.07
CA LEU A 581 -2.54 -14.02 32.05
C LEU A 581 -2.19 -13.60 33.47
N ASN A 582 -1.20 -12.72 33.62
CA ASN A 582 -0.69 -12.28 34.91
C ASN A 582 -1.26 -10.92 35.34
N HIS A 583 -2.31 -10.44 34.68
CA HIS A 583 -2.95 -9.15 34.96
C HIS A 583 -1.95 -7.97 35.03
N LYS A 584 -0.95 -7.95 34.15
CA LYS A 584 0.06 -6.87 34.07
C LYS A 584 -0.30 -5.86 32.96
N PRO A 585 0.13 -4.58 33.09
CA PRO A 585 -0.04 -3.60 32.03
C PRO A 585 0.53 -4.08 30.68
N ILE A 586 -0.25 -3.97 29.61
CA ILE A 586 0.10 -4.50 28.30
C ILE A 586 1.14 -3.61 27.60
N TYR A 587 2.32 -4.17 27.33
CA TYR A 587 3.42 -3.48 26.68
C TYR A 587 3.10 -3.18 25.20
N GLU A 588 2.69 -4.20 24.44
CA GLU A 588 2.42 -4.04 23.00
C GLU A 588 0.97 -3.58 22.76
N TYR A 589 0.75 -2.27 22.85
CA TYR A 589 -0.57 -1.66 22.63
C TYR A 589 -0.81 -1.22 21.18
N THR A 590 0.19 -1.32 20.28
CA THR A 590 0.12 -0.75 18.93
C THR A 590 -0.73 -1.58 17.96
N HIS A 591 -1.09 -2.81 18.36
CA HIS A 591 -1.98 -3.70 17.62
C HIS A 591 -3.26 -4.05 18.43
N PRO A 592 -4.38 -4.35 17.76
CA PRO A 592 -5.57 -4.92 18.39
C PRO A 592 -5.29 -6.20 19.21
N PRO A 593 -6.12 -6.53 20.21
CA PRO A 593 -5.76 -7.51 21.23
C PRO A 593 -5.95 -8.98 20.84
N LEU A 594 -6.80 -9.32 19.86
CA LEU A 594 -7.21 -10.72 19.62
C LEU A 594 -6.04 -11.67 19.37
N GLY A 595 -5.06 -11.27 18.55
CA GLY A 595 -3.91 -12.14 18.27
C GLY A 595 -3.09 -12.47 19.53
N LYS A 596 -2.96 -11.50 20.44
CA LYS A 596 -2.24 -11.68 21.72
C LYS A 596 -3.04 -12.56 22.69
N LEU A 597 -4.37 -12.40 22.72
CA LEU A 597 -5.25 -13.28 23.49
C LEU A 597 -5.23 -14.73 22.99
N LEU A 598 -5.09 -14.95 21.68
CA LEU A 598 -4.92 -16.31 21.13
C LEU A 598 -3.57 -16.91 21.49
N ILE A 599 -2.51 -16.10 21.51
CA ILE A 599 -1.18 -16.53 22.01
C ILE A 599 -1.25 -16.87 23.51
N SER A 600 -1.98 -16.09 24.31
CA SER A 600 -2.14 -16.34 25.74
C SER A 600 -2.86 -17.66 26.03
N VAL A 601 -3.76 -18.13 25.15
CA VAL A 601 -4.33 -19.49 25.28
C VAL A 601 -3.26 -20.56 25.16
N GLY A 602 -2.28 -20.40 24.26
CA GLY A 602 -1.16 -21.34 24.14
C GLY A 602 -0.29 -21.35 25.41
N ILE A 603 0.00 -20.17 25.95
CA ILE A 603 0.73 -20.03 27.22
C ILE A 603 -0.06 -20.64 28.38
N ALA A 604 -1.38 -20.45 28.45
CA ALA A 604 -2.19 -21.02 29.53
C ALA A 604 -2.27 -22.56 29.49
N LEU A 605 -2.01 -23.19 28.33
CA LEU A 605 -2.05 -24.65 28.16
C LEU A 605 -0.71 -25.34 28.41
N PHE A 606 0.41 -24.62 28.21
CA PHE A 606 1.76 -25.19 28.21
C PHE A 606 2.80 -24.31 28.93
N ASP A 607 2.31 -23.45 29.81
CA ASP A 607 3.07 -22.45 30.57
C ASP A 607 3.83 -21.45 29.68
N MET A 608 4.62 -20.55 30.31
CA MET A 608 5.40 -19.55 29.60
C MET A 608 6.66 -20.17 28.99
N THR A 609 6.45 -20.98 27.94
CA THR A 609 7.49 -21.73 27.25
C THR A 609 7.50 -21.43 25.75
N PRO A 610 8.65 -21.55 25.05
CA PRO A 610 8.73 -21.40 23.60
C PRO A 610 7.74 -22.25 22.82
N PHE A 611 7.50 -23.48 23.26
CA PHE A 611 6.44 -24.30 22.70
C PHE A 611 5.04 -23.70 22.94
N GLY A 612 4.75 -23.27 24.17
CA GLY A 612 3.45 -22.73 24.58
C GLY A 612 3.03 -21.49 23.79
N TRP A 613 3.88 -20.48 23.70
CA TRP A 613 3.52 -19.25 22.97
C TRP A 613 3.47 -19.42 21.44
N ARG A 614 4.19 -20.39 20.87
CA ARG A 614 4.15 -20.72 19.42
C ARG A 614 3.01 -21.66 19.02
N PHE A 615 2.42 -22.37 19.98
CA PHE A 615 1.43 -23.42 19.75
C PHE A 615 0.21 -22.91 18.96
N ALA A 616 -0.43 -21.84 19.43
CA ALA A 616 -1.67 -21.33 18.83
C ALA A 616 -1.49 -20.87 17.38
N GLY A 617 -0.37 -20.20 17.08
CA GLY A 617 -0.02 -19.80 15.71
C GLY A 617 0.17 -21.00 14.78
N THR A 618 0.82 -22.05 15.28
CA THR A 618 1.13 -23.26 14.51
C THR A 618 -0.15 -24.04 14.17
N VAL A 619 -1.06 -24.19 15.14
CA VAL A 619 -2.38 -24.80 14.92
C VAL A 619 -3.16 -24.04 13.84
N ILE A 620 -3.13 -22.71 13.87
CA ILE A 620 -3.78 -21.88 12.86
C ILE A 620 -3.13 -22.06 11.49
N GLY A 621 -1.80 -22.20 11.43
CA GLY A 621 -1.09 -22.56 10.20
C GLY A 621 -1.59 -23.86 9.58
N ILE A 622 -1.83 -24.90 10.39
CA ILE A 622 -2.40 -26.17 9.93
C ILE A 622 -3.83 -25.98 9.41
N PHE A 623 -4.66 -25.21 10.12
CA PHE A 623 -6.03 -24.91 9.65
C PHE A 623 -6.05 -24.14 8.33
N MET A 624 -5.09 -23.24 8.10
CA MET A 624 -4.98 -22.50 6.84
C MET A 624 -4.79 -23.44 5.63
N VAL A 625 -4.07 -24.55 5.77
CA VAL A 625 -3.95 -25.57 4.72
C VAL A 625 -5.31 -26.18 4.38
N GLY A 626 -6.10 -26.51 5.40
CA GLY A 626 -7.47 -27.00 5.22
C GLY A 626 -8.40 -25.97 4.56
N ILE A 627 -8.31 -24.70 4.96
CA ILE A 627 -9.10 -23.61 4.37
C ILE A 627 -8.70 -23.40 2.90
N MET A 628 -7.41 -23.51 2.59
CA MET A 628 -6.91 -23.43 1.22
C MET A 628 -7.50 -24.54 0.35
N TYR A 629 -7.57 -25.77 0.86
CA TYR A 629 -8.27 -26.88 0.19
C TYR A 629 -9.73 -26.54 -0.11
N LEU A 630 -10.46 -26.03 0.89
CA LEU A 630 -11.87 -25.66 0.76
C LEU A 630 -12.08 -24.53 -0.26
N LEU A 631 -11.19 -23.54 -0.30
CA LEU A 631 -11.18 -22.48 -1.31
C LEU A 631 -10.92 -23.05 -2.70
N GLY A 632 -9.89 -23.89 -2.86
CA GLY A 632 -9.57 -24.55 -4.13
C GLY A 632 -10.75 -25.40 -4.65
N LYS A 633 -11.34 -26.22 -3.78
CA LYS A 633 -12.52 -27.03 -4.11
C LYS A 633 -13.72 -26.15 -4.49
N GLY A 634 -13.95 -25.07 -3.75
CA GLY A 634 -15.05 -24.14 -4.00
C GLY A 634 -14.90 -23.37 -5.32
N LEU A 635 -13.69 -22.94 -5.66
CA LEU A 635 -13.40 -22.13 -6.84
C LEU A 635 -13.34 -22.98 -8.12
N PHE A 636 -12.71 -24.15 -8.05
CA PHE A 636 -12.38 -24.96 -9.24
C PHE A 636 -13.19 -26.26 -9.36
N GLY A 637 -13.93 -26.66 -8.33
CA GLY A 637 -14.89 -27.77 -8.36
C GLY A 637 -14.30 -29.19 -8.36
N GLN A 638 -13.00 -29.37 -8.57
CA GLN A 638 -12.36 -30.69 -8.64
C GLN A 638 -11.34 -30.90 -7.50
N THR A 639 -11.25 -32.15 -7.02
CA THR A 639 -10.37 -32.59 -5.93
C THR A 639 -8.90 -32.30 -6.23
N LYS A 640 -8.42 -32.59 -7.45
CA LYS A 640 -7.01 -32.37 -7.83
C LYS A 640 -6.55 -30.92 -7.66
N TYR A 641 -7.42 -29.95 -7.94
CA TYR A 641 -7.11 -28.53 -7.78
C TYR A 641 -7.11 -28.11 -6.31
N ALA A 642 -7.98 -28.70 -5.50
CA ALA A 642 -8.01 -28.49 -4.06
C ALA A 642 -6.75 -29.05 -3.38
N VAL A 643 -6.32 -30.27 -3.79
CA VAL A 643 -5.06 -30.89 -3.35
C VAL A 643 -3.88 -30.01 -3.70
N LEU A 644 -3.77 -29.56 -4.96
CA LEU A 644 -2.67 -28.68 -5.36
C LEU A 644 -2.68 -27.37 -4.56
N ALA A 645 -3.83 -26.74 -4.33
CA ALA A 645 -3.91 -25.52 -3.54
C ALA A 645 -3.38 -25.73 -2.11
N ALA A 646 -3.79 -26.84 -1.46
CA ALA A 646 -3.32 -27.19 -0.13
C ALA A 646 -1.82 -27.48 -0.08
N LEU A 647 -1.29 -28.21 -1.08
CA LEU A 647 0.15 -28.51 -1.17
C LEU A 647 1.00 -27.26 -1.40
N ILE A 648 0.55 -26.32 -2.25
CA ILE A 648 1.23 -25.05 -2.47
C ILE A 648 1.33 -24.27 -1.14
N MET A 649 0.26 -24.23 -0.36
CA MET A 649 0.27 -23.57 0.96
C MET A 649 1.25 -24.27 1.92
N ALA A 650 1.12 -25.59 2.06
CA ALA A 650 1.92 -26.38 2.99
C ALA A 650 3.44 -26.37 2.69
N LEU A 651 3.82 -26.12 1.43
CA LEU A 651 5.20 -26.13 0.95
C LEU A 651 5.76 -24.73 0.68
N ASP A 652 5.09 -23.68 1.17
CA ASP A 652 5.60 -22.31 1.13
C ASP A 652 6.31 -21.92 2.41
N GLY A 653 7.51 -21.34 2.28
CA GLY A 653 8.35 -20.98 3.41
C GLY A 653 7.82 -19.81 4.25
N VAL A 654 7.08 -18.85 3.67
CA VAL A 654 6.47 -17.76 4.45
C VAL A 654 5.32 -18.31 5.30
N HIS A 655 4.47 -19.17 4.75
CA HIS A 655 3.44 -19.85 5.54
C HIS A 655 4.06 -20.66 6.69
N PHE A 656 5.10 -21.45 6.40
CA PHE A 656 5.77 -22.27 7.40
C PHE A 656 6.42 -21.44 8.52
N VAL A 657 7.26 -20.45 8.17
CA VAL A 657 7.99 -19.64 9.16
C VAL A 657 7.03 -18.76 9.97
N GLN A 658 6.12 -18.04 9.30
CA GLN A 658 5.27 -17.05 9.96
C GLN A 658 4.23 -17.68 10.89
N THR A 659 3.85 -18.94 10.66
CA THR A 659 2.89 -19.64 11.55
C THR A 659 3.57 -20.38 12.70
N ARG A 660 4.90 -20.59 12.64
CA ARG A 660 5.68 -21.21 13.72
C ARG A 660 6.23 -20.23 14.76
N ILE A 661 6.25 -18.93 14.45
CA ILE A 661 6.67 -17.87 15.37
C ILE A 661 5.43 -17.27 16.07
N ALA A 662 5.57 -16.86 17.33
CA ALA A 662 4.48 -16.19 18.05
C ALA A 662 4.27 -14.73 17.59
N THR A 663 3.70 -14.55 16.40
CA THR A 663 3.25 -13.25 15.87
C THR A 663 1.77 -13.29 15.50
N VAL A 664 1.18 -12.11 15.31
CA VAL A 664 -0.26 -12.00 15.03
C VAL A 664 -0.64 -12.25 13.57
N ASP A 665 0.34 -12.32 12.65
CA ASP A 665 0.09 -12.36 11.20
C ASP A 665 -0.56 -13.68 10.74
N GLY A 666 -0.23 -14.82 11.37
CA GLY A 666 -0.86 -16.11 11.07
C GLY A 666 -2.37 -16.08 11.31
N PHE A 667 -2.81 -15.54 12.46
CA PHE A 667 -4.23 -15.37 12.79
C PHE A 667 -4.93 -14.44 11.79
N LEU A 668 -4.30 -13.31 11.48
CA LEU A 668 -4.82 -12.35 10.50
C LEU A 668 -5.11 -13.02 9.14
N VAL A 669 -4.13 -13.74 8.59
CA VAL A 669 -4.27 -14.36 7.27
C VAL A 669 -5.34 -15.46 7.29
N CYS A 670 -5.39 -16.27 8.35
CA CYS A 670 -6.45 -17.26 8.53
C CYS A 670 -7.86 -16.63 8.48
N PHE A 671 -8.07 -15.54 9.21
CA PHE A 671 -9.35 -14.83 9.21
C PHE A 671 -9.66 -14.18 7.85
N ILE A 672 -8.65 -13.68 7.13
CA ILE A 672 -8.80 -13.21 5.73
C ILE A 672 -9.24 -14.36 4.82
N MET A 673 -8.64 -15.53 4.92
CA MET A 673 -9.04 -16.69 4.12
C MET A 673 -10.50 -17.07 4.39
N LEU A 674 -10.91 -17.11 5.66
CA LEU A 674 -12.28 -17.46 6.05
C LEU A 674 -13.30 -16.41 5.60
N MET A 675 -13.03 -15.11 5.79
CA MET A 675 -13.97 -14.08 5.36
C MET A 675 -14.22 -14.11 3.85
N TYR A 676 -13.18 -14.36 3.03
CA TYR A 676 -13.29 -14.52 1.58
C TYR A 676 -13.93 -15.85 1.18
N TYR A 677 -13.64 -16.94 1.88
CA TYR A 677 -14.30 -18.23 1.67
C TYR A 677 -15.82 -18.09 1.84
N PHE A 678 -16.26 -17.51 2.96
CA PHE A 678 -17.69 -17.32 3.22
C PHE A 678 -18.33 -16.29 2.28
N MET A 679 -17.61 -15.22 1.92
CA MET A 679 -18.08 -14.29 0.88
C MET A 679 -18.28 -15.01 -0.45
N TYR A 680 -17.35 -15.87 -0.86
CA TYR A 680 -17.51 -16.67 -2.06
C TYR A 680 -18.73 -17.60 -1.96
N ARG A 681 -18.91 -18.31 -0.83
CA ARG A 681 -20.10 -19.15 -0.59
C ARG A 681 -21.40 -18.34 -0.69
N TYR A 682 -21.43 -17.14 -0.12
CA TYR A 682 -22.53 -16.20 -0.26
C TYR A 682 -22.81 -15.87 -1.74
N THR A 683 -21.79 -15.53 -2.52
CA THR A 683 -21.96 -15.20 -3.95
C THR A 683 -22.52 -16.38 -4.76
N GLN A 684 -22.20 -17.61 -4.37
CA GLN A 684 -22.72 -18.81 -5.04
C GLN A 684 -24.19 -19.05 -4.66
N GLN A 685 -24.56 -18.93 -3.39
CA GLN A 685 -25.93 -19.14 -2.94
C GLN A 685 -26.89 -18.09 -3.49
N LEU A 686 -26.45 -16.82 -3.59
CA LEU A 686 -27.28 -15.74 -4.15
C LEU A 686 -27.62 -15.95 -5.64
N LYS A 687 -26.84 -16.76 -6.36
CA LYS A 687 -27.18 -17.13 -7.76
C LYS A 687 -28.48 -17.93 -7.81
N TYR A 688 -28.63 -18.90 -6.91
CA TYR A 688 -29.70 -19.91 -6.96
C TYR A 688 -30.91 -19.57 -6.08
N SER A 689 -30.72 -18.79 -5.02
CA SER A 689 -31.80 -18.39 -4.13
C SER A 689 -31.86 -16.88 -3.95
N THR A 690 -33.07 -16.35 -3.82
CA THR A 690 -33.34 -14.97 -3.38
C THR A 690 -33.73 -14.92 -1.90
N SER A 691 -33.85 -16.08 -1.25
CA SER A 691 -34.22 -16.15 0.15
C SER A 691 -33.06 -15.68 1.04
N LEU A 692 -33.37 -14.72 1.90
CA LEU A 692 -32.44 -14.15 2.85
C LEU A 692 -31.98 -15.19 3.88
N THR A 693 -32.88 -16.07 4.33
CA THR A 693 -32.57 -17.08 5.36
C THR A 693 -31.45 -18.02 4.94
N HIS A 694 -31.41 -18.40 3.66
CA HIS A 694 -30.38 -19.30 3.13
C HIS A 694 -29.03 -18.63 2.94
N THR A 695 -29.00 -17.32 2.70
CA THR A 695 -27.81 -16.54 2.32
C THR A 695 -27.22 -15.76 3.48
N LEU A 696 -27.98 -15.57 4.56
CA LEU A 696 -27.57 -14.84 5.76
C LEU A 696 -26.42 -15.55 6.49
N LYS A 697 -26.43 -16.89 6.58
CA LYS A 697 -25.38 -17.64 7.30
C LYS A 697 -23.96 -17.37 6.77
N PRO A 698 -23.65 -17.54 5.48
CA PRO A 698 -22.31 -17.20 4.98
C PRO A 698 -22.03 -15.69 5.00
N LEU A 699 -23.05 -14.83 4.87
CA LEU A 699 -22.85 -13.39 4.99
C LEU A 699 -22.44 -12.98 6.41
N PHE A 700 -23.14 -13.49 7.42
CA PHE A 700 -22.83 -13.35 8.84
C PHE A 700 -21.43 -13.88 9.15
N LEU A 701 -21.10 -15.11 8.72
CA LEU A 701 -19.78 -15.68 8.96
C LEU A 701 -18.67 -14.88 8.29
N SER A 702 -18.89 -14.37 7.07
CA SER A 702 -17.95 -13.48 6.39
C SER A 702 -17.69 -12.21 7.21
N GLY A 703 -18.77 -11.58 7.71
CA GLY A 703 -18.70 -10.41 8.59
C GLY A 703 -18.03 -10.68 9.95
N PHE A 704 -18.33 -11.82 10.56
CA PHE A 704 -17.74 -12.24 11.83
C PHE A 704 -16.22 -12.45 11.72
N PHE A 705 -15.76 -13.18 10.69
CA PHE A 705 -14.33 -13.36 10.44
C PHE A 705 -13.64 -12.07 9.98
N PHE A 706 -14.36 -11.16 9.32
CA PHE A 706 -13.86 -9.79 9.09
C PHE A 706 -13.62 -9.05 10.40
N GLY A 707 -14.56 -9.12 11.36
CA GLY A 707 -14.39 -8.61 12.72
C GLY A 707 -13.18 -9.18 13.45
N LEU A 708 -13.01 -10.50 13.43
CA LEU A 708 -11.85 -11.17 14.03
C LEU A 708 -10.53 -10.73 13.37
N GLY A 709 -10.52 -10.59 12.04
CA GLY A 709 -9.36 -10.07 11.31
C GLY A 709 -8.97 -8.67 11.77
N VAL A 710 -9.93 -7.74 11.82
CA VAL A 710 -9.69 -6.35 12.25
C VAL A 710 -9.26 -6.30 13.71
N ALA A 711 -9.86 -7.14 14.57
CA ALA A 711 -9.51 -7.29 15.98
C ALA A 711 -8.14 -7.94 16.22
N THR A 712 -7.49 -8.46 15.18
CA THR A 712 -6.11 -8.96 15.20
C THR A 712 -5.13 -7.90 14.69
N LYS A 713 -5.41 -7.30 13.52
CA LYS A 713 -4.56 -6.28 12.89
C LYS A 713 -5.37 -5.45 11.89
N TRP A 714 -5.15 -4.13 11.88
CA TRP A 714 -5.90 -3.21 11.00
C TRP A 714 -5.73 -3.45 9.50
N SER A 715 -4.68 -4.16 9.07
CA SER A 715 -4.51 -4.57 7.68
C SER A 715 -5.67 -5.46 7.17
N ALA A 716 -6.48 -6.06 8.05
CA ALA A 716 -7.73 -6.72 7.63
C ALA A 716 -8.75 -5.76 7.02
N LEU A 717 -8.70 -4.45 7.32
CA LEU A 717 -9.58 -3.44 6.70
C LEU A 717 -9.38 -3.40 5.18
N TYR A 718 -8.16 -3.69 4.71
CA TYR A 718 -7.83 -3.80 3.28
C TYR A 718 -8.64 -4.92 2.62
N ALA A 719 -8.74 -6.08 3.26
CA ALA A 719 -9.63 -7.16 2.85
C ALA A 719 -11.11 -6.76 2.87
N GLY A 720 -11.53 -5.94 3.84
CA GLY A 720 -12.86 -5.34 3.90
C GLY A 720 -13.26 -4.58 2.62
N ILE A 721 -12.33 -3.84 2.02
CA ILE A 721 -12.55 -3.13 0.74
C ILE A 721 -12.87 -4.13 -0.38
N GLY A 722 -12.10 -5.22 -0.48
CA GLY A 722 -12.35 -6.26 -1.47
C GLY A 722 -13.68 -6.98 -1.26
N LEU A 723 -14.05 -7.26 0.00
CA LEU A 723 -15.37 -7.80 0.35
C LEU A 723 -16.50 -6.87 -0.09
N ALA A 724 -16.37 -5.56 0.15
CA ALA A 724 -17.35 -4.57 -0.27
C ALA A 724 -17.52 -4.55 -1.80
N ILE A 725 -16.42 -4.55 -2.55
CA ILE A 725 -16.44 -4.59 -4.02
C ILE A 725 -17.18 -5.84 -4.52
N ILE A 726 -16.86 -7.01 -3.98
CA ILE A 726 -17.52 -8.29 -4.35
C ILE A 726 -19.01 -8.24 -3.99
N TYR A 727 -19.34 -7.80 -2.78
CA TYR A 727 -20.70 -7.72 -2.27
C TYR A 727 -21.58 -6.82 -3.15
N PHE A 728 -21.17 -5.57 -3.36
CA PHE A 728 -21.94 -4.62 -4.16
C PHE A 728 -22.05 -5.03 -5.63
N TYR A 729 -20.97 -5.57 -6.22
CA TYR A 729 -21.02 -6.09 -7.59
C TYR A 729 -22.10 -7.18 -7.75
N VAL A 730 -22.12 -8.16 -6.84
CA VAL A 730 -23.08 -9.27 -6.91
C VAL A 730 -24.50 -8.79 -6.60
N LEU A 731 -24.67 -7.90 -5.61
CA LEU A 731 -25.97 -7.32 -5.24
C LEU A 731 -26.57 -6.51 -6.39
N MET A 732 -25.80 -5.61 -7.01
CA MET A 732 -26.25 -4.81 -8.15
C MET A 732 -26.68 -5.70 -9.32
N LYS A 733 -25.89 -6.74 -9.63
CA LYS A 733 -26.23 -7.69 -10.68
C LYS A 733 -27.54 -8.42 -10.41
N LYS A 734 -27.76 -8.86 -9.17
CA LYS A 734 -29.00 -9.52 -8.77
C LYS A 734 -30.20 -8.56 -8.83
N ASN A 735 -30.03 -7.32 -8.38
CA ASN A 735 -31.06 -6.29 -8.44
C ASN A 735 -31.48 -6.00 -9.90
N CYS A 736 -30.53 -5.89 -10.83
CA CYS A 736 -30.82 -5.74 -12.25
C CYS A 736 -31.62 -6.93 -12.81
N MET A 737 -31.27 -8.16 -12.43
CA MET A 737 -32.00 -9.37 -12.85
C MET A 737 -33.45 -9.40 -12.32
N LEU A 738 -33.66 -9.00 -11.05
CA LEU A 738 -35.00 -8.95 -10.44
C LEU A 738 -35.88 -7.86 -11.06
N ASN A 739 -35.32 -6.67 -11.30
CA ASN A 739 -36.00 -5.58 -12.02
C ASN A 739 -36.39 -5.98 -13.44
N ALA A 740 -35.50 -6.67 -14.17
CA ALA A 740 -35.80 -7.18 -15.51
C ALA A 740 -36.95 -8.21 -15.52
N SER A 741 -37.15 -8.92 -14.39
CA SER A 741 -38.18 -9.95 -14.21
C SER A 741 -39.50 -9.42 -13.64
N HIS A 742 -39.70 -8.09 -13.57
CA HIS A 742 -40.89 -7.42 -13.02
C HIS A 742 -41.27 -7.81 -11.56
N LYS A 743 -40.37 -8.45 -10.80
CA LYS A 743 -40.54 -8.70 -9.37
C LYS A 743 -40.13 -7.44 -8.59
N LYS A 744 -40.91 -7.01 -7.58
CA LYS A 744 -40.66 -5.82 -6.74
C LYS A 744 -39.21 -5.80 -6.20
N ALA A 745 -38.28 -5.09 -6.86
CA ALA A 745 -36.86 -5.12 -6.49
C ALA A 745 -36.44 -4.06 -5.45
N LYS A 746 -37.24 -3.00 -5.26
CA LYS A 746 -36.89 -1.91 -4.32
C LYS A 746 -36.81 -2.38 -2.85
N GLY A 747 -37.76 -3.20 -2.39
CA GLY A 747 -37.74 -3.74 -1.01
C GLY A 747 -36.57 -4.71 -0.77
N PHE A 748 -36.24 -5.52 -1.78
CA PHE A 748 -35.08 -6.42 -1.74
C PHE A 748 -33.77 -5.64 -1.56
N PHE A 749 -33.53 -4.57 -2.32
CA PHE A 749 -32.25 -3.86 -2.26
C PHE A 749 -31.97 -3.21 -0.88
N ILE A 750 -32.97 -2.57 -0.27
CA ILE A 750 -32.83 -1.88 1.02
C ILE A 750 -32.57 -2.88 2.16
N GLN A 751 -33.37 -3.96 2.22
CA GLN A 751 -33.22 -4.98 3.25
C GLN A 751 -31.81 -5.59 3.23
N TRP A 752 -31.27 -5.83 2.05
CA TRP A 752 -29.93 -6.39 1.88
C TRP A 752 -28.80 -5.40 2.24
N ILE A 753 -28.99 -4.10 2.02
CA ILE A 753 -28.06 -3.08 2.54
C ILE A 753 -28.07 -3.08 4.07
N LEU A 754 -29.24 -3.11 4.70
CA LEU A 754 -29.35 -3.15 6.17
C LEU A 754 -28.64 -4.36 6.77
N TRP A 755 -28.80 -5.54 6.16
CA TRP A 755 -28.08 -6.75 6.59
C TRP A 755 -26.58 -6.66 6.35
N ALA A 756 -26.13 -6.00 5.28
CA ALA A 756 -24.72 -5.73 5.07
C ALA A 756 -24.15 -4.80 6.15
N CYS A 757 -24.88 -3.75 6.54
CA CYS A 757 -24.49 -2.91 7.67
C CYS A 757 -24.42 -3.72 8.98
N GLY A 758 -25.39 -4.61 9.22
CA GLY A 758 -25.33 -5.53 10.36
C GLY A 758 -24.08 -6.42 10.35
N CYS A 759 -23.81 -7.09 9.22
CA CYS A 759 -22.73 -8.07 9.09
C CYS A 759 -21.33 -7.45 9.00
N PHE A 760 -21.17 -6.28 8.37
CA PHE A 760 -19.86 -5.70 8.08
C PHE A 760 -19.56 -4.40 8.85
N ILE A 761 -20.49 -3.92 9.68
CA ILE A 761 -20.26 -2.76 10.56
C ILE A 761 -20.55 -3.17 12.01
N ILE A 762 -21.78 -3.56 12.33
CA ILE A 762 -22.20 -3.80 13.72
C ILE A 762 -21.47 -5.00 14.32
N ILE A 763 -21.48 -6.15 13.64
CA ILE A 763 -20.81 -7.37 14.12
C ILE A 763 -19.29 -7.16 14.27
N PRO A 764 -18.56 -6.64 13.26
CA PRO A 764 -17.15 -6.34 13.40
C PRO A 764 -16.83 -5.37 14.53
N ALA A 765 -17.60 -4.29 14.67
CA ALA A 765 -17.40 -3.33 15.77
C ALA A 765 -17.63 -3.98 17.14
N THR A 766 -18.66 -4.83 17.26
CA THR A 766 -18.95 -5.56 18.50
C THR A 766 -17.81 -6.53 18.84
N VAL A 767 -17.38 -7.36 17.88
CA VAL A 767 -16.23 -8.27 18.06
C VAL A 767 -14.98 -7.49 18.44
N TYR A 768 -14.71 -6.38 17.76
CA TYR A 768 -13.55 -5.53 18.02
C TYR A 768 -13.52 -4.95 19.43
N VAL A 769 -14.66 -4.45 19.91
CA VAL A 769 -14.74 -3.88 21.27
C VAL A 769 -14.67 -4.97 22.33
N LEU A 770 -15.29 -6.13 22.10
CA LEU A 770 -15.29 -7.25 23.05
C LEU A 770 -13.89 -7.80 23.31
N THR A 771 -12.97 -7.73 22.36
CA THR A 771 -11.60 -8.21 22.56
C THR A 771 -10.78 -7.31 23.51
N TYR A 772 -11.24 -6.10 23.82
CA TYR A 772 -10.62 -5.23 24.84
C TYR A 772 -11.16 -5.46 26.25
N VAL A 773 -12.23 -6.25 26.42
CA VAL A 773 -12.82 -6.53 27.75
C VAL A 773 -11.81 -7.08 28.75
N PRO A 774 -10.90 -8.02 28.39
CA PRO A 774 -9.89 -8.50 29.34
C PRO A 774 -8.98 -7.40 29.89
N GLN A 775 -8.70 -6.34 29.13
CA GLN A 775 -7.86 -5.23 29.60
C GLN A 775 -8.53 -4.36 30.66
N LEU A 776 -9.85 -4.41 30.81
CA LEU A 776 -10.57 -3.66 31.84
C LEU A 776 -10.32 -4.23 33.24
N GLN A 777 -9.90 -5.49 33.33
CA GLN A 777 -9.62 -6.18 34.58
C GLN A 777 -8.15 -6.03 35.03
N ILE A 778 -7.34 -5.28 34.27
CA ILE A 778 -5.91 -5.12 34.51
C ILE A 778 -5.66 -3.77 35.21
N GLU A 779 -5.10 -3.81 36.41
CA GLU A 779 -4.67 -2.61 37.13
C GLU A 779 -3.53 -1.92 36.36
N GLY A 780 -3.59 -0.59 36.25
CA GLY A 780 -2.61 0.18 35.46
C GLY A 780 -2.78 0.09 33.94
N SER A 781 -3.84 -0.58 33.44
CA SER A 781 -4.17 -0.62 32.01
C SER A 781 -4.47 0.76 31.42
N ARG A 782 -4.19 0.92 30.12
CA ARG A 782 -4.55 2.12 29.33
C ARG A 782 -6.07 2.28 29.16
N ILE A 783 -6.85 1.23 29.43
CA ILE A 783 -8.31 1.20 29.30
C ILE A 783 -8.92 0.99 30.69
N ARG A 784 -9.73 1.95 31.16
CA ARG A 784 -10.53 1.83 32.41
C ARG A 784 -12.02 1.71 32.13
N HIS A 785 -12.47 2.26 31.00
CA HIS A 785 -13.84 2.17 30.51
C HIS A 785 -13.84 1.81 29.02
N LEU A 786 -14.93 1.20 28.53
CA LEU A 786 -15.05 0.83 27.11
C LEU A 786 -14.91 2.02 26.14
N TRP A 787 -15.26 3.24 26.58
CA TRP A 787 -15.06 4.46 25.80
C TRP A 787 -13.58 4.79 25.56
N ASP A 788 -12.67 4.30 26.41
CA ASP A 788 -11.23 4.49 26.27
C ASP A 788 -10.66 3.73 25.07
N VAL A 789 -11.38 2.72 24.56
CA VAL A 789 -11.03 2.04 23.31
C VAL A 789 -10.90 3.05 22.17
N LEU A 790 -11.78 4.06 22.09
CA LEU A 790 -11.71 5.11 21.06
C LEU A 790 -10.48 5.99 21.21
N ARG A 791 -10.09 6.31 22.45
CA ARG A 791 -8.87 7.06 22.75
C ARG A 791 -7.64 6.24 22.32
N LEU A 792 -7.61 4.96 22.69
CA LEU A 792 -6.54 4.04 22.30
C LEU A 792 -6.41 3.90 20.79
N GLN A 793 -7.52 3.92 20.02
CA GLN A 793 -7.43 3.92 18.56
C GLN A 793 -6.72 5.16 18.00
N LYS A 794 -6.92 6.33 18.63
CA LYS A 794 -6.20 7.55 18.25
C LYS A 794 -4.72 7.42 18.58
N ASP A 795 -4.37 6.87 19.75
CA ASP A 795 -2.99 6.67 20.16
C ASP A 795 -2.27 5.66 19.24
N MET A 796 -2.93 4.55 18.89
CA MET A 796 -2.44 3.56 17.92
C MET A 796 -2.21 4.19 16.54
N PHE A 797 -3.17 4.99 16.06
CA PHE A 797 -3.04 5.67 14.78
C PHE A 797 -1.87 6.67 14.79
N HIS A 798 -1.75 7.46 15.87
CA HIS A 798 -0.68 8.42 16.01
C HIS A 798 0.70 7.75 16.03
N TYR A 799 0.84 6.64 16.76
CA TYR A 799 2.03 5.81 16.77
C TYR A 799 2.40 5.34 15.35
N HIS A 800 1.46 4.74 14.61
CA HIS A 800 1.73 4.24 13.25
C HIS A 800 2.00 5.36 12.23
N GLN A 801 1.44 6.56 12.43
CA GLN A 801 1.70 7.72 11.58
C GLN A 801 3.09 8.30 11.79
N GLN A 802 3.60 8.27 13.02
CA GLN A 802 4.90 8.84 13.40
C GLN A 802 6.06 7.85 13.34
N LEU A 803 5.79 6.57 13.07
CA LEU A 803 6.80 5.52 13.02
C LEU A 803 7.73 5.69 11.79
N VAL A 804 8.76 6.52 11.95
CA VAL A 804 9.85 6.69 11.00
C VAL A 804 11.13 6.15 11.64
N SER A 805 11.50 4.93 11.27
CA SER A 805 12.76 4.32 11.69
C SER A 805 13.41 3.58 10.52
N HIS A 806 14.75 3.50 10.54
CA HIS A 806 15.51 2.74 9.56
C HIS A 806 15.81 1.35 10.11
N HIS A 807 15.22 0.31 9.51
CA HIS A 807 15.55 -1.08 9.82
C HIS A 807 16.26 -1.75 8.63
N PRO A 808 17.40 -2.41 8.81
CA PRO A 808 18.21 -2.96 7.71
C PRO A 808 17.47 -4.00 6.87
N PHE A 809 16.51 -4.74 7.46
CA PHE A 809 15.67 -5.72 6.77
C PHE A 809 14.31 -5.19 6.26
N ALA A 810 14.03 -3.88 6.39
CA ALA A 810 12.83 -3.29 5.79
C ALA A 810 12.90 -3.38 4.26
N SER A 811 11.74 -3.56 3.62
CA SER A 811 11.60 -3.72 2.17
C SER A 811 10.31 -3.11 1.63
N GLU A 812 10.37 -2.66 0.38
CA GLU A 812 9.28 -1.97 -0.31
C GLU A 812 8.27 -2.95 -0.93
N PRO A 813 6.97 -2.60 -1.04
CA PRO A 813 5.94 -3.51 -1.53
C PRO A 813 6.23 -4.18 -2.87
N TRP A 814 6.81 -3.43 -3.81
CA TRP A 814 7.11 -3.93 -5.16
C TRP A 814 8.20 -5.01 -5.18
N THR A 815 9.06 -5.08 -4.15
CA THR A 815 10.15 -6.07 -4.09
C THR A 815 9.67 -7.43 -3.61
N TRP A 816 8.51 -7.49 -2.94
CA TRP A 816 8.02 -8.70 -2.28
C TRP A 816 7.75 -9.85 -3.27
N PRO A 817 6.99 -9.69 -4.38
CA PRO A 817 6.69 -10.80 -5.28
C PRO A 817 7.93 -11.48 -5.86
N TRP A 818 9.03 -10.73 -5.98
CA TRP A 818 10.31 -11.18 -6.51
C TRP A 818 11.23 -11.83 -5.46
N LEU A 819 10.86 -11.79 -4.18
CA LEU A 819 11.67 -12.23 -3.05
C LEU A 819 13.04 -11.55 -2.97
N ILE A 820 13.17 -10.28 -3.40
CA ILE A 820 14.49 -9.60 -3.46
C ILE A 820 15.15 -9.56 -2.07
N LYS A 821 14.36 -9.34 -1.02
CA LYS A 821 14.87 -9.10 0.34
C LYS A 821 14.11 -9.92 1.38
N PRO A 822 14.58 -11.15 1.68
CA PRO A 822 14.12 -11.93 2.82
C PRO A 822 14.35 -11.21 4.15
N VAL A 823 13.61 -11.60 5.20
CA VAL A 823 13.72 -10.98 6.53
C VAL A 823 14.37 -11.98 7.48
N TRP A 824 15.44 -11.57 8.15
CA TRP A 824 16.19 -12.44 9.05
C TRP A 824 15.60 -12.39 10.47
N TYR A 825 15.16 -13.54 11.00
CA TYR A 825 14.48 -13.64 12.30
C TYR A 825 15.41 -14.11 13.42
N TYR A 826 16.33 -15.04 13.13
CA TYR A 826 17.20 -15.62 14.14
C TYR A 826 18.56 -16.01 13.57
N MET A 827 19.60 -15.82 14.38
CA MET A 827 20.97 -16.28 14.14
C MET A 827 21.46 -17.05 15.38
N GLY A 828 21.87 -18.30 15.19
CA GLY A 828 22.52 -19.10 16.23
C GLY A 828 23.92 -18.60 16.52
N ARG A 829 24.22 -18.37 17.81
CA ARG A 829 25.49 -17.78 18.27
C ARG A 829 26.40 -18.73 19.04
N TYR A 830 25.83 -19.78 19.63
CA TYR A 830 26.52 -20.63 20.61
C TYR A 830 26.42 -22.10 20.22
N GLY A 831 27.42 -22.90 20.61
CA GLY A 831 27.37 -24.35 20.49
C GLY A 831 27.39 -24.89 19.07
N LEU A 832 27.82 -24.08 18.09
CA LEU A 832 27.93 -24.48 16.70
C LEU A 832 29.36 -24.92 16.41
N ALA A 833 29.51 -26.06 15.73
CA ALA A 833 30.81 -26.49 15.21
C ALA A 833 31.35 -25.48 14.19
N GLU A 834 32.67 -25.43 14.03
CA GLU A 834 33.31 -24.55 13.06
C GLU A 834 32.73 -24.78 11.64
N GLY A 835 32.47 -23.70 10.92
CA GLY A 835 31.83 -23.75 9.59
C GLY A 835 30.33 -24.09 9.59
N THR A 836 29.71 -24.33 10.75
CA THR A 836 28.28 -24.61 10.88
C THR A 836 27.51 -23.35 11.32
N LYS A 837 26.32 -23.14 10.76
CA LYS A 837 25.41 -22.03 11.05
C LYS A 837 24.02 -22.57 11.39
N SER A 838 23.24 -21.76 12.11
CA SER A 838 21.81 -21.99 12.38
C SER A 838 21.10 -20.66 12.22
N SER A 839 20.03 -20.64 11.43
CA SER A 839 19.39 -19.40 10.99
C SER A 839 17.89 -19.64 10.74
N ILE A 840 17.05 -18.66 11.10
CA ILE A 840 15.64 -18.63 10.68
C ILE A 840 15.43 -17.38 9.84
N VAL A 841 15.04 -17.58 8.59
CA VAL A 841 14.83 -16.52 7.61
C VAL A 841 13.41 -16.63 7.08
N LEU A 842 12.66 -15.55 7.17
CA LEU A 842 11.36 -15.45 6.50
C LEU A 842 11.59 -15.31 5.00
N MET A 843 11.33 -16.40 4.29
CA MET A 843 11.48 -16.46 2.84
C MET A 843 10.45 -17.41 2.23
N GLY A 844 9.91 -17.02 1.07
CA GLY A 844 8.96 -17.83 0.33
C GLY A 844 9.64 -18.91 -0.51
N ASN A 845 8.87 -19.89 -0.98
CA ASN A 845 9.39 -20.86 -1.95
C ASN A 845 9.53 -20.17 -3.33
N PRO A 846 10.75 -19.96 -3.87
CA PRO A 846 10.93 -19.14 -5.08
C PRO A 846 10.13 -19.63 -6.28
N ILE A 847 9.96 -20.95 -6.42
CA ILE A 847 9.17 -21.55 -7.49
C ILE A 847 7.70 -21.16 -7.37
N ILE A 848 7.12 -21.21 -6.17
CA ILE A 848 5.74 -20.79 -5.92
C ILE A 848 5.57 -19.30 -6.21
N TRP A 849 6.51 -18.46 -5.76
CA TRP A 849 6.40 -17.01 -5.87
C TRP A 849 6.53 -16.53 -7.33
N TRP A 850 7.54 -17.01 -8.06
CA TRP A 850 7.76 -16.59 -9.45
C TRP A 850 6.70 -17.17 -10.39
N SER A 851 6.28 -18.43 -10.20
CA SER A 851 5.12 -18.98 -10.92
C SER A 851 3.83 -18.23 -10.58
N GLY A 852 3.71 -17.73 -9.34
CA GLY A 852 2.66 -16.84 -8.88
C GLY A 852 2.56 -15.52 -9.65
N ILE A 853 3.70 -14.87 -9.95
CA ILE A 853 3.74 -13.65 -10.78
C ILE A 853 3.15 -13.94 -12.17
N VAL A 854 3.62 -15.01 -12.82
CA VAL A 854 3.14 -15.43 -14.14
C VAL A 854 1.65 -15.75 -14.10
N ALA A 855 1.21 -16.49 -13.08
CA ALA A 855 -0.18 -16.86 -12.89
C ALA A 855 -1.09 -15.65 -12.63
N ALA A 856 -0.62 -14.63 -11.91
CA ALA A 856 -1.35 -13.39 -11.69
C ALA A 856 -1.52 -12.60 -13.00
N GLY A 857 -0.45 -12.46 -13.78
CA GLY A 857 -0.50 -11.85 -15.11
C GLY A 857 -1.46 -12.58 -16.06
N TYR A 858 -1.39 -13.92 -16.09
CA TYR A 858 -2.32 -14.75 -16.86
C TYR A 858 -3.77 -14.60 -16.38
N THR A 859 -4.01 -14.59 -15.07
CA THR A 859 -5.35 -14.42 -14.49
C THR A 859 -5.94 -13.07 -14.87
N LEU A 860 -5.13 -12.00 -14.84
CA LEU A 860 -5.53 -10.68 -15.30
C LEU A 860 -5.90 -10.70 -16.78
N TYR A 861 -5.03 -11.24 -17.63
CA TYR A 861 -5.27 -11.36 -19.07
C TYR A 861 -6.55 -12.15 -19.39
N ASP A 862 -6.69 -13.36 -18.83
CA ASP A 862 -7.83 -14.24 -19.08
C ASP A 862 -9.12 -13.62 -18.51
N THR A 863 -9.07 -12.91 -17.38
CA THR A 863 -10.22 -12.21 -16.81
C THR A 863 -10.66 -11.03 -17.68
N ILE A 864 -9.73 -10.23 -18.21
CA ILE A 864 -10.06 -9.12 -19.12
C ILE A 864 -10.71 -9.67 -20.40
N ARG A 865 -10.18 -10.77 -20.95
CA ARG A 865 -10.67 -11.39 -22.19
C ARG A 865 -12.00 -12.11 -22.03
N THR A 866 -12.15 -12.90 -20.97
CA THR A 866 -13.28 -13.85 -20.82
C THR A 866 -14.32 -13.41 -19.80
N LYS A 867 -14.00 -12.41 -18.96
CA LYS A 867 -14.84 -11.91 -17.88
C LYS A 867 -15.28 -12.98 -16.88
N ARG A 868 -14.44 -14.00 -16.67
CA ARG A 868 -14.71 -15.09 -15.72
C ARG A 868 -14.78 -14.58 -14.28
N LYS A 869 -15.82 -14.99 -13.57
CA LYS A 869 -16.10 -14.55 -12.19
C LYS A 869 -15.04 -15.01 -11.19
N VAL A 870 -14.47 -16.20 -11.39
CA VAL A 870 -13.41 -16.75 -10.51
C VAL A 870 -12.15 -15.89 -10.59
N GLY A 871 -11.70 -15.56 -11.81
CA GLY A 871 -10.56 -14.66 -12.00
C GLY A 871 -10.81 -13.25 -11.44
N MET A 872 -12.01 -12.69 -11.63
CA MET A 872 -12.38 -11.41 -10.99
C MET A 872 -12.33 -11.48 -9.46
N PHE A 873 -12.85 -12.54 -8.87
CA PHE A 873 -12.84 -12.74 -7.41
C PHE A 873 -11.41 -12.79 -6.88
N LEU A 874 -10.53 -13.57 -7.52
CA LEU A 874 -9.12 -13.69 -7.12
C LEU A 874 -8.36 -12.37 -7.25
N LEU A 875 -8.56 -11.63 -8.34
CA LEU A 875 -7.90 -10.34 -8.56
C LEU A 875 -8.39 -9.28 -7.57
N VAL A 876 -9.69 -9.20 -7.32
CA VAL A 876 -10.25 -8.25 -6.34
C VAL A 876 -9.75 -8.57 -4.94
N ALA A 877 -9.68 -9.85 -4.57
CA ALA A 877 -9.08 -10.26 -3.31
C ALA A 877 -7.62 -9.77 -3.26
N PHE A 878 -6.76 -10.31 -4.13
CA PHE A 878 -5.33 -9.96 -4.19
C PHE A 878 -5.04 -8.45 -4.16
N PHE A 879 -5.65 -7.67 -5.06
CA PHE A 879 -5.38 -6.23 -5.12
C PHE A 879 -5.87 -5.50 -3.88
N ALA A 880 -6.96 -5.95 -3.25
CA ALA A 880 -7.46 -5.32 -2.04
C ALA A 880 -6.45 -5.40 -0.89
N GLN A 881 -5.62 -6.45 -0.79
CA GLN A 881 -4.56 -6.54 0.23
C GLN A 881 -3.25 -5.89 -0.23
N TYR A 882 -2.89 -6.01 -1.51
CA TYR A 882 -1.57 -5.59 -1.98
C TYR A 882 -1.47 -4.11 -2.29
N VAL A 883 -2.51 -3.52 -2.91
CA VAL A 883 -2.49 -2.11 -3.35
C VAL A 883 -2.37 -1.13 -2.19
N PRO A 884 -3.08 -1.30 -1.05
CA PRO A 884 -2.93 -0.39 0.10
C PRO A 884 -1.50 -0.25 0.59
N CYS A 885 -0.68 -1.31 0.53
CA CYS A 885 0.70 -1.26 0.99
C CYS A 885 1.54 -0.21 0.25
N PHE A 886 1.23 0.12 -1.01
CA PHE A 886 1.94 1.16 -1.77
C PHE A 886 1.69 2.59 -1.28
N PHE A 887 0.71 2.79 -0.39
CA PHE A 887 0.30 4.10 0.13
C PHE A 887 0.70 4.34 1.58
N ILE A 888 1.34 3.35 2.21
CA ILE A 888 1.71 3.44 3.63
C ILE A 888 3.15 3.97 3.69
N PRO A 889 3.40 5.16 4.26
CA PRO A 889 4.71 5.82 4.23
C PRO A 889 5.70 5.30 5.31
N ARG A 890 5.33 4.26 6.07
CA ARG A 890 6.13 3.72 7.18
C ARG A 890 6.92 2.48 6.73
N GLN A 891 7.94 2.11 7.49
CA GLN A 891 8.71 0.88 7.24
C GLN A 891 7.82 -0.37 7.16
N MET A 892 8.08 -1.23 6.17
CA MET A 892 7.38 -2.49 5.98
C MET A 892 8.38 -3.62 5.70
N PHE A 893 7.86 -4.83 5.74
CA PHE A 893 8.64 -6.07 5.68
C PHE A 893 7.88 -7.11 4.85
N LEU A 894 8.60 -8.14 4.39
CA LEU A 894 8.06 -9.18 3.50
C LEU A 894 6.79 -9.86 4.03
N TYR A 895 6.65 -10.05 5.35
CA TYR A 895 5.45 -10.67 5.95
C TYR A 895 4.16 -9.88 5.69
N HIS A 896 4.23 -8.58 5.33
CA HIS A 896 3.05 -7.80 4.93
C HIS A 896 2.44 -8.29 3.60
N TYR A 897 3.18 -9.05 2.80
CA TYR A 897 2.67 -9.67 1.57
C TYR A 897 1.90 -10.97 1.83
N PHE A 898 2.02 -11.56 3.03
CA PHE A 898 1.43 -12.87 3.34
C PHE A 898 -0.10 -12.97 3.10
N PRO A 899 -0.93 -11.95 3.43
CA PRO A 899 -2.35 -11.95 3.06
C PRO A 899 -2.60 -12.02 1.54
N SER A 900 -1.77 -11.35 0.75
CA SER A 900 -1.87 -11.31 -0.72
C SER A 900 -1.42 -12.63 -1.35
N LEU A 901 -0.42 -13.28 -0.73
CA LEU A 901 0.19 -14.52 -1.21
C LEU A 901 -0.83 -15.66 -1.36
N VAL A 902 -1.77 -15.78 -0.42
CA VAL A 902 -2.84 -16.81 -0.48
C VAL A 902 -3.60 -16.77 -1.81
N PHE A 903 -3.93 -15.57 -2.30
CA PHE A 903 -4.67 -15.41 -3.55
C PHE A 903 -3.80 -15.65 -4.77
N ILE A 904 -2.50 -15.35 -4.68
CA ILE A 904 -1.51 -15.72 -5.71
C ILE A 904 -1.40 -17.24 -5.84
N MET A 905 -1.34 -17.98 -4.73
CA MET A 905 -1.32 -19.45 -4.73
C MET A 905 -2.56 -20.02 -5.46
N LEU A 906 -3.73 -19.44 -5.22
CA LEU A 906 -4.97 -19.83 -5.93
C LEU A 906 -4.94 -19.45 -7.42
N MET A 907 -4.26 -18.37 -7.81
CA MET A 907 -4.10 -18.00 -9.23
C MET A 907 -3.24 -19.01 -9.98
N ILE A 908 -2.25 -19.64 -9.35
CA ILE A 908 -1.46 -20.74 -9.95
C ILE A 908 -2.40 -21.90 -10.32
N VAL A 909 -3.26 -22.30 -9.38
CA VAL A 909 -4.26 -23.35 -9.61
C VAL A 909 -5.28 -22.93 -10.69
N TYR A 910 -5.69 -21.65 -10.71
CA TYR A 910 -6.51 -21.10 -11.79
C TYR A 910 -5.84 -21.26 -13.15
N GLY A 911 -4.54 -20.96 -13.25
CA GLY A 911 -3.74 -21.14 -14.47
C GLY A 911 -3.80 -22.58 -15.00
N PHE A 912 -3.52 -23.57 -14.13
CA PHE A 912 -3.61 -24.99 -14.49
C PHE A 912 -5.02 -25.39 -14.92
N SER A 913 -6.05 -24.94 -14.19
CA SER A 913 -7.45 -25.20 -14.54
C SER A 913 -7.79 -24.66 -15.93
N ARG A 914 -7.27 -23.50 -16.31
CA ARG A 914 -7.52 -22.90 -17.64
C ARG A 914 -6.73 -23.57 -18.75
N LEU A 915 -5.50 -24.00 -18.49
CA LEU A 915 -4.71 -24.77 -19.46
C LEU A 915 -5.35 -26.12 -19.76
N GLU A 916 -5.90 -26.78 -18.75
CA GLU A 916 -6.66 -28.01 -18.95
C GLU A 916 -7.88 -27.80 -19.85
N GLU A 917 -8.69 -26.78 -19.54
CA GLU A 917 -9.92 -26.49 -20.28
C GLU A 917 -9.66 -26.06 -21.72
N LYS A 918 -8.54 -25.38 -22.02
CA LYS A 918 -8.28 -24.80 -23.35
C LYS A 918 -7.42 -25.66 -24.27
N SER A 919 -6.36 -26.28 -23.73
CA SER A 919 -5.24 -26.72 -24.56
C SER A 919 -4.63 -28.06 -24.18
N TRP A 920 -4.52 -28.38 -22.89
CA TRP A 920 -3.73 -29.52 -22.44
C TRP A 920 -4.54 -30.79 -22.23
N GLY A 921 -5.83 -30.66 -21.88
CA GLY A 921 -6.65 -31.79 -21.45
C GLY A 921 -6.18 -32.40 -20.12
N SER A 922 -7.01 -33.25 -19.50
CA SER A 922 -6.76 -33.69 -18.11
C SER A 922 -5.47 -34.49 -17.92
N ARG A 923 -5.05 -35.33 -18.88
CA ARG A 923 -3.87 -36.19 -18.71
C ARG A 923 -2.59 -35.38 -18.61
N LYS A 924 -2.38 -34.41 -19.53
CA LYS A 924 -1.20 -33.54 -19.52
C LYS A 924 -1.21 -32.62 -18.30
N THR A 925 -2.36 -32.01 -17.97
CA THR A 925 -2.45 -31.14 -16.79
C THR A 925 -2.12 -31.90 -15.50
N ASN A 926 -2.64 -33.11 -15.30
CA ASN A 926 -2.35 -33.90 -14.11
C ASN A 926 -0.85 -34.22 -13.99
N LEU A 927 -0.19 -34.58 -15.09
CA LEU A 927 1.25 -34.83 -15.12
C LEU A 927 2.05 -33.57 -14.76
N VAL A 928 1.74 -32.43 -15.37
CA VAL A 928 2.46 -31.18 -15.09
C VAL A 928 2.21 -30.69 -13.66
N MET A 929 0.98 -30.83 -13.14
CA MET A 929 0.68 -30.50 -11.73
C MET A 929 1.46 -31.38 -10.76
N MET A 930 1.64 -32.68 -11.08
CA MET A 930 2.43 -33.60 -10.28
C MET A 930 3.92 -33.20 -10.30
N ILE A 931 4.48 -32.93 -11.48
CA ILE A 931 5.86 -32.46 -11.64
C ILE A 931 6.06 -31.15 -10.86
N TYR A 932 5.15 -30.20 -11.00
CA TYR A 932 5.18 -28.95 -10.25
C TYR A 932 5.15 -29.20 -8.74
N GLY A 933 4.28 -30.09 -8.26
CA GLY A 933 4.21 -30.53 -6.87
C GLY A 933 5.52 -31.12 -6.34
N VAL A 934 6.19 -31.94 -7.14
CA VAL A 934 7.51 -32.51 -6.79
C VAL A 934 8.58 -31.43 -6.74
N ILE A 935 8.60 -30.49 -7.70
CA ILE A 935 9.57 -29.39 -7.72
C ILE A 935 9.42 -28.52 -6.47
N ILE A 936 8.19 -28.08 -6.13
CA ILE A 936 8.00 -27.24 -4.94
C ILE A 936 8.36 -27.98 -3.64
N LEU A 937 8.17 -29.30 -3.58
CA LEU A 937 8.59 -30.14 -2.46
C LEU A 937 10.11 -30.19 -2.34
N ILE A 938 10.83 -30.44 -3.44
CA ILE A 938 12.30 -30.44 -3.47
C ILE A 938 12.83 -29.08 -3.04
N THR A 939 12.27 -27.99 -3.56
CA THR A 939 12.66 -26.63 -3.16
C THR A 939 12.37 -26.37 -1.68
N PHE A 940 11.24 -26.82 -1.15
CA PHE A 940 10.95 -26.68 0.28
C PHE A 940 11.97 -27.43 1.15
N VAL A 941 12.30 -28.69 0.80
CA VAL A 941 13.30 -29.49 1.51
C VAL A 941 14.69 -28.85 1.43
N LEU A 942 15.06 -28.30 0.27
CA LEU A 942 16.34 -27.60 0.08
C LEU A 942 16.46 -26.38 1.00
N PHE A 943 15.40 -25.57 1.11
CA PHE A 943 15.38 -24.36 1.95
C PHE A 943 15.03 -24.65 3.42
N TYR A 944 14.57 -25.85 3.76
CA TYR A 944 14.12 -26.22 5.10
C TYR A 944 15.11 -25.87 6.24
N PRO A 945 16.44 -26.05 6.10
CA PRO A 945 17.37 -25.71 7.18
C PRO A 945 17.29 -24.25 7.62
N ILE A 946 17.21 -23.31 6.67
CA ILE A 946 17.12 -21.86 6.95
C ILE A 946 15.70 -21.39 7.32
N LEU A 947 14.68 -22.22 7.07
CA LEU A 947 13.30 -21.95 7.50
C LEU A 947 13.02 -22.49 8.91
N SER A 948 13.66 -23.59 9.30
CA SER A 948 13.40 -24.30 10.56
C SER A 948 14.37 -23.94 11.70
N GLY A 949 15.50 -23.30 11.41
CA GLY A 949 16.58 -23.08 12.38
C GLY A 949 17.49 -24.30 12.56
N SER A 950 17.35 -25.33 11.73
CA SER A 950 18.26 -26.49 11.73
C SER A 950 19.68 -26.06 11.38
N THR A 951 20.68 -26.81 11.84
CA THR A 951 22.09 -26.51 11.54
C THR A 951 22.44 -26.90 10.10
N PHE A 952 23.24 -26.07 9.43
CA PHE A 952 23.76 -26.32 8.09
C PHE A 952 25.18 -25.77 7.94
N THR A 953 25.93 -26.25 6.96
CA THR A 953 27.29 -25.73 6.69
C THR A 953 27.21 -24.41 5.92
N GLN A 954 28.14 -23.48 6.19
CA GLN A 954 28.21 -22.21 5.46
C GLN A 954 28.30 -22.41 3.94
N ALA A 955 29.14 -23.38 3.50
CA ALA A 955 29.27 -23.73 2.09
C ALA A 955 27.95 -24.17 1.45
N PHE A 956 27.08 -24.88 2.20
CA PHE A 956 25.77 -25.26 1.69
C PHE A 956 24.90 -24.04 1.37
N ALA A 957 24.86 -23.05 2.26
CA ALA A 957 24.07 -21.84 2.04
C ALA A 957 24.60 -21.00 0.86
N GLU A 958 25.92 -20.85 0.76
CA GLU A 958 26.56 -20.06 -0.30
C GLU A 958 26.39 -20.71 -1.68
N VAL A 959 26.53 -22.03 -1.79
CA VAL A 959 26.48 -22.75 -3.07
C VAL A 959 25.04 -23.06 -3.51
N TRP A 960 24.18 -23.50 -2.60
CA TRP A 960 22.87 -24.07 -2.97
C TRP A 960 21.68 -23.16 -2.71
N LEU A 961 21.77 -22.23 -1.74
CA LEU A 961 20.63 -21.42 -1.33
C LEU A 961 20.69 -20.00 -1.88
N ARG A 962 21.88 -19.41 -2.06
CA ARG A 962 22.05 -18.01 -2.47
C ARG A 962 21.83 -17.81 -3.98
N TRP A 963 20.57 -17.91 -4.42
CA TRP A 963 20.23 -17.70 -5.84
C TRP A 963 20.22 -16.23 -6.26
N MET A 964 20.16 -15.31 -5.30
CA MET A 964 20.31 -13.86 -5.50
C MET A 964 21.34 -13.31 -4.54
N ASP A 965 22.14 -12.35 -4.98
CA ASP A 965 23.18 -11.71 -4.16
C ASP A 965 22.61 -11.03 -2.91
N THR A 966 21.37 -10.57 -3.00
CA THR A 966 20.62 -9.90 -1.93
C THR A 966 20.07 -10.84 -0.86
N TRP A 967 20.15 -12.17 -1.05
CA TRP A 967 19.69 -13.14 -0.06
C TRP A 967 20.76 -13.38 0.99
N ILE A 968 20.43 -13.01 2.23
CA ILE A 968 21.31 -13.09 3.39
C ILE A 968 20.77 -14.17 4.33
N PHE A 969 21.60 -15.16 4.65
CA PHE A 969 21.25 -16.29 5.51
C PHE A 969 22.20 -16.48 6.69
N ILE A 970 23.36 -15.80 6.68
CA ILE A 970 24.49 -15.95 7.60
C ILE A 970 24.98 -14.56 8.00
#